data_AF-A0A8J2QP25-F1
#
_entry.id   AF-A0A8J2QP25-F1
#
_cell.length_a   1.000
_cell.length_b   1.000
_cell.length_c   1.000
_cell.angle_alpha   90.00
_cell.angle_beta   90.00
_cell.angle_gamma   90.00
#
_symmetry.space_group_name_H-M   'P 1'
#
loop_
_entity.id
_entity.type
_entity.pdbx_description
1 polymer ?
#
loop_
_entity_poly.entity_id
_entity_poly.type
_entity_poly.pdbx_seq_one_letter_code
_entity_poly.pdbx_strand_id
1 'polypeptide(L)'
;MEVGKVGRDVRIMVHPDKQNKFEKYMANLGLKPFLFIDDVQSLIDDQLKKPSRASRRSAKYDWTYYQNFEEIYDWMNETAAEYPDIVSLVDIGRSVENRPIIGMKIDYKKKENPIIGVFEGTLHAREWITPVTLTWIVKEFLTSRDEKIRFLAENIVWHVFPIVNPDGFIYTFNGNRMWRKNRSRANFTSCGVNTDDDMSNGVDLNRNFGYLWMEIGASQNPCSNTFAGPRAFSEPESSALANHVLRLKEEGNVMYYFGMHSYSQLILVPYSHVGGADVLEVSNYGDLVDPASGTGFDWAKGGAGIPLVFLYELRDEGQYGFLLPPEQIIPNSEEVLDSLIEIDRVARQIGYYSNVERYQLDFLQNLEKQQYLNVIFWTRPFRMFKDIQILVPREHLNVFKERLLHFHLNATITTNNIEKLFQQQKFKSYTRMKFESFSWNSFYDLESVYQWMTDIATKNSDRVKLKAIGKSAEGREILTLEIVTENPKGKVIVEGAIHGNEWLTTQFVTYLAFFLIYPDKSSNWRLRQVAKKYTWFLIPVVNPDGYDYSMKVIYKMELIYIVCLVSLYINPCTSKSYKNYTLFRGVPVTDQHLEFFKNLSEVYKATFWRSPGLVHRPVEFIIGPDKKKKFLRDAILNGIYYTTVIEDVQRAFDSQTVKTYVRRNMESFDWTSYFRLDDIYDWLHDLSVMYPKVMHLQNLGKSVEKRDILMAKISIPVRKKSSRPKIIVEGGIHSREWVSIAFVTYLLHQVLTTVDKKESKLKSIAEEYEWYFVPVLNPDGYEYSHTKQEKGLKAAKRIAKKYGTQYTVGTAYDTVMNPQDNDQLEFLKQLQNSEGLDFWSQPTRVGDHINVIAAPQRKDEFEHSLKKRNIYHDVLLNNLQEVIDSQVFSRKKRSTRDLTWTNYQNIDDIYDWFEELANNYSFVSLIHAGQSYEGRNITGVRINRGSRRAIFVEGGQIGADWLSPVVITYLVNQLVRGVDSEARDASSDFDWHIFPILNPDGHIYTQERDRFWIKNRRINRNGTIGVDLSRNWNSHWGVSGGSFNASQSTYVGLGPFSEKESRAISYYIDSIAPRLEFVLSMRSFGQRLLLPFAHSTEPMFNYNETIIVGRRAMGSMAVKYNTQYIVGTSKEVHDGSTGSLTDWVKHRYSVPFAATYLLRDNGTFGYALPVSQVLPSCEETYDSIMAILREAKFIRLI
;
A
#
# COMPACT_ATOMS: atom_id res chain seq x y z
N MET A 1 -12.34 -30.91 10.61
CA MET A 1 -13.02 -29.64 10.25
C MET A 1 -14.19 -29.98 9.34
N GLU A 2 -15.00 -29.01 8.90
CA GLU A 2 -15.79 -29.20 7.68
C GLU A 2 -14.82 -29.17 6.46
N VAL A 3 -15.26 -29.61 5.27
CA VAL A 3 -14.38 -29.67 4.09
C VAL A 3 -14.38 -28.31 3.40
N GLY A 4 -13.55 -27.40 3.93
CA GLY A 4 -13.27 -26.10 3.32
C GLY A 4 -12.59 -26.21 1.94
N LYS A 5 -12.39 -25.04 1.32
CA LYS A 5 -11.92 -24.84 -0.08
C LYS A 5 -10.84 -25.86 -0.54
N VAL A 6 -11.04 -26.39 -1.75
CA VAL A 6 -10.11 -27.33 -2.43
C VAL A 6 -8.67 -26.80 -2.37
N GLY A 7 -7.73 -27.65 -1.92
CA GLY A 7 -6.33 -27.29 -1.73
C GLY A 7 -5.91 -27.01 -0.28
N ARG A 8 -6.82 -27.10 0.70
CA ARG A 8 -6.48 -27.16 2.13
C ARG A 8 -6.45 -28.60 2.66
N ASP A 9 -5.59 -28.85 3.64
CA ASP A 9 -5.52 -30.13 4.34
C ASP A 9 -6.73 -30.35 5.25
N VAL A 10 -7.33 -31.55 5.17
CA VAL A 10 -8.48 -31.94 6.00
C VAL A 10 -8.06 -33.02 6.98
N ARG A 11 -7.89 -32.65 8.26
CA ARG A 11 -7.64 -33.61 9.35
C ARG A 11 -8.96 -34.28 9.77
N ILE A 12 -8.96 -35.62 9.78
CA ILE A 12 -10.10 -36.49 10.12
C ILE A 12 -9.64 -37.50 11.18
N MET A 13 -10.32 -37.56 12.32
CA MET A 13 -10.13 -38.61 13.32
C MET A 13 -10.95 -39.83 12.92
N VAL A 14 -10.32 -41.01 12.88
CA VAL A 14 -10.95 -42.26 12.42
C VAL A 14 -10.85 -43.32 13.51
N HIS A 15 -11.99 -43.91 13.89
CA HIS A 15 -12.02 -45.01 14.86
C HIS A 15 -11.24 -46.24 14.33
N PRO A 16 -10.42 -46.94 15.16
CA PRO A 16 -9.55 -48.03 14.71
C PRO A 16 -10.23 -49.07 13.80
N ASP A 17 -11.37 -49.64 14.21
CA ASP A 17 -12.17 -50.59 13.41
C ASP A 17 -12.56 -50.10 12.01
N LYS A 18 -12.53 -48.79 11.76
CA LYS A 18 -12.97 -48.15 10.52
C LYS A 18 -11.78 -47.69 9.66
N GLN A 19 -10.56 -47.66 10.20
CA GLN A 19 -9.34 -47.26 9.47
C GLN A 19 -9.16 -48.02 8.15
N ASN A 20 -9.15 -49.36 8.21
CA ASN A 20 -9.07 -50.25 7.05
C ASN A 20 -10.17 -50.03 5.99
N LYS A 21 -11.32 -49.45 6.37
CA LYS A 21 -12.42 -49.10 5.45
C LYS A 21 -12.25 -47.68 4.89
N PHE A 22 -11.80 -46.75 5.72
CA PHE A 22 -11.49 -45.37 5.35
C PHE A 22 -10.34 -45.31 4.34
N GLU A 23 -9.22 -45.98 4.58
CA GLU A 23 -8.06 -46.03 3.68
C GLU A 23 -8.45 -46.56 2.29
N LYS A 24 -9.24 -47.64 2.23
CA LYS A 24 -9.77 -48.19 0.97
C LYS A 24 -10.74 -47.23 0.27
N TYR A 25 -11.55 -46.50 1.02
CA TYR A 25 -12.45 -45.48 0.47
C TYR A 25 -11.68 -44.30 -0.14
N MET A 26 -10.66 -43.79 0.58
CA MET A 26 -9.79 -42.72 0.09
C MET A 26 -8.99 -43.15 -1.15
N ALA A 27 -8.42 -44.37 -1.13
CA ALA A 27 -7.68 -44.92 -2.27
C ALA A 27 -8.57 -45.07 -3.52
N ASN A 28 -9.84 -45.48 -3.37
CA ASN A 28 -10.81 -45.53 -4.46
C ASN A 28 -11.18 -44.14 -5.04
N LEU A 29 -10.97 -43.07 -4.27
CA LEU A 29 -11.13 -41.68 -4.71
C LEU A 29 -9.82 -41.07 -5.25
N GLY A 30 -8.73 -41.84 -5.32
CA GLY A 30 -7.40 -41.35 -5.70
C GLY A 30 -6.70 -40.52 -4.62
N LEU A 31 -7.27 -40.46 -3.41
CA LEU A 31 -6.75 -39.69 -2.28
C LEU A 31 -5.83 -40.56 -1.42
N LYS A 32 -4.64 -40.05 -1.09
CA LYS A 32 -3.68 -40.71 -0.19
C LYS A 32 -3.64 -39.97 1.17
N PRO A 33 -4.32 -40.47 2.21
CA PRO A 33 -4.25 -39.84 3.53
C PRO A 33 -2.86 -40.02 4.16
N PHE A 34 -2.50 -39.09 5.05
CA PHE A 34 -1.31 -39.16 5.89
C PHE A 34 -1.72 -39.39 7.34
N LEU A 35 -1.05 -40.30 8.05
CA LEU A 35 -1.29 -40.55 9.47
C LEU A 35 -0.55 -39.47 10.28
N PHE A 36 -1.31 -38.57 10.92
CA PHE A 36 -0.77 -37.39 11.59
C PHE A 36 -0.54 -37.59 13.09
N ILE A 37 -1.47 -38.28 13.75
CA ILE A 37 -1.37 -38.78 15.13
C ILE A 37 -1.82 -40.24 15.06
N ASP A 38 -1.04 -41.14 15.64
CA ASP A 38 -1.31 -42.59 15.69
C ASP A 38 -2.18 -42.97 16.91
N ASP A 39 -1.84 -42.47 18.09
CA ASP A 39 -2.64 -42.63 19.31
C ASP A 39 -3.14 -41.28 19.86
N VAL A 40 -4.40 -40.98 19.57
CA VAL A 40 -5.11 -39.80 20.11
C VAL A 40 -5.41 -39.96 21.60
N GLN A 41 -5.55 -41.19 22.12
CA GLN A 41 -5.81 -41.43 23.54
C GLN A 41 -4.60 -41.09 24.40
N SER A 42 -3.38 -41.35 23.93
CA SER A 42 -2.16 -40.94 24.67
C SER A 42 -2.14 -39.43 24.94
N LEU A 43 -2.52 -38.59 23.96
CA LEU A 43 -2.58 -37.13 24.13
C LEU A 43 -3.66 -36.71 25.13
N ILE A 44 -4.81 -37.41 25.16
CA ILE A 44 -5.88 -37.18 26.13
C ILE A 44 -5.41 -37.57 27.54
N ASP A 45 -4.76 -38.72 27.67
CA ASP A 45 -4.18 -39.20 28.93
C ASP A 45 -3.08 -38.26 29.44
N ASP A 46 -2.26 -37.69 28.55
CA ASP A 46 -1.26 -36.68 28.89
C ASP A 46 -1.90 -35.37 29.43
N GLN A 47 -2.96 -34.87 28.78
CA GLN A 47 -3.70 -33.70 29.30
C GLN A 47 -4.37 -33.95 30.67
N LEU A 48 -4.68 -35.21 31.01
CA LEU A 48 -5.30 -35.59 32.28
C LEU A 48 -4.29 -35.90 33.42
N LYS A 49 -2.98 -35.96 33.13
CA LYS A 49 -1.94 -36.26 34.14
C LYS A 49 -1.70 -35.06 35.06
N LYS A 50 -2.31 -35.09 36.25
CA LYS A 50 -2.02 -34.13 37.33
C LYS A 50 -0.63 -34.37 37.95
N PRO A 51 0.16 -33.32 38.24
CA PRO A 51 1.46 -33.45 38.90
C PRO A 51 1.41 -34.23 40.23
N SER A 52 2.43 -35.04 40.50
CA SER A 52 2.46 -36.05 41.57
C SER A 52 2.74 -35.50 42.98
N ARG A 53 1.86 -34.59 43.46
CA ARG A 53 1.73 -34.09 44.84
C ARG A 53 2.99 -33.58 45.56
N ALA A 54 3.02 -32.27 45.76
CA ALA A 54 3.53 -31.69 47.01
C ALA A 54 2.36 -31.45 48.00
N SER A 55 2.50 -31.94 49.24
CA SER A 55 1.74 -31.59 50.47
C SER A 55 0.21 -31.40 50.45
N ARG A 56 -0.51 -32.14 51.32
CA ARG A 56 -1.96 -31.96 51.61
C ARG A 56 -2.25 -30.78 52.57
N ARG A 57 -1.73 -29.58 52.32
CA ARG A 57 -2.14 -28.33 52.98
C ARG A 57 -2.05 -27.18 51.97
N SER A 58 -3.21 -26.56 51.67
CA SER A 58 -3.41 -25.52 50.63
C SER A 58 -2.70 -25.85 49.32
N ALA A 59 -3.30 -26.72 48.51
CA ALA A 59 -2.85 -26.97 47.14
C ALA A 59 -3.18 -25.73 46.29
N LYS A 60 -2.22 -24.81 46.17
CA LYS A 60 -2.37 -23.58 45.40
C LYS A 60 -2.62 -23.92 43.93
N TYR A 61 -3.62 -23.27 43.32
CA TYR A 61 -3.94 -23.40 41.90
C TYR A 61 -2.70 -23.14 41.04
N ASP A 62 -2.49 -23.98 40.03
CA ASP A 62 -1.27 -24.04 39.22
C ASP A 62 -1.61 -24.25 37.74
N TRP A 63 -0.83 -23.61 36.87
CA TRP A 63 -1.06 -23.51 35.42
C TRP A 63 -0.25 -24.52 34.60
N THR A 64 0.22 -25.61 35.23
CA THR A 64 0.99 -26.69 34.60
C THR A 64 0.14 -27.84 34.06
N TYR A 65 -1.18 -27.82 34.27
CA TYR A 65 -2.13 -28.82 33.79
C TYR A 65 -3.50 -28.19 33.50
N TYR A 66 -4.40 -28.93 32.82
CA TYR A 66 -5.77 -28.48 32.58
C TYR A 66 -6.68 -28.79 33.78
N GLN A 67 -7.18 -27.74 34.43
CA GLN A 67 -8.03 -27.83 35.61
C GLN A 67 -9.49 -28.08 35.21
N ASN A 68 -10.22 -28.83 36.03
CA ASN A 68 -11.64 -29.11 35.79
C ASN A 68 -12.55 -27.96 36.27
N PHE A 69 -13.86 -28.10 36.05
CA PHE A 69 -14.87 -27.10 36.41
C PHE A 69 -14.82 -26.67 37.88
N GLU A 70 -14.78 -27.65 38.81
CA GLU A 70 -14.76 -27.37 40.25
C GLU A 70 -13.46 -26.67 40.65
N GLU A 71 -12.30 -27.12 40.15
CA GLU A 71 -11.00 -26.49 40.42
C GLU A 71 -10.93 -25.01 39.96
N ILE A 72 -11.60 -24.68 38.85
CA ILE A 72 -11.67 -23.30 38.34
C ILE A 72 -12.63 -22.47 39.20
N TYR A 73 -13.80 -23.01 39.57
CA TYR A 73 -14.78 -22.28 40.39
C TYR A 73 -14.34 -22.13 41.85
N ASP A 74 -13.68 -23.12 42.44
CA ASP A 74 -13.04 -23.02 43.76
C ASP A 74 -11.97 -21.91 43.75
N TRP A 75 -11.08 -21.90 42.75
CA TRP A 75 -10.08 -20.84 42.62
C TRP A 75 -10.69 -19.44 42.41
N MET A 76 -11.80 -19.33 41.66
CA MET A 76 -12.54 -18.07 41.52
C MET A 76 -13.11 -17.60 42.86
N ASN A 77 -13.65 -18.50 43.68
CA ASN A 77 -14.13 -18.20 45.04
C ASN A 77 -12.98 -17.80 45.97
N GLU A 78 -11.88 -18.57 45.99
CA GLU A 78 -10.68 -18.26 46.78
C GLU A 78 -10.08 -16.91 46.40
N THR A 79 -9.97 -16.61 45.10
CA THR A 79 -9.43 -15.33 44.60
C THR A 79 -10.34 -14.14 44.94
N ALA A 80 -11.66 -14.32 44.89
CA ALA A 80 -12.61 -13.29 45.35
C ALA A 80 -12.55 -13.08 46.87
N ALA A 81 -12.21 -14.11 47.65
CA ALA A 81 -12.01 -14.01 49.10
C ALA A 81 -10.62 -13.45 49.49
N GLU A 82 -9.59 -13.64 48.67
CA GLU A 82 -8.24 -13.08 48.86
C GLU A 82 -8.18 -11.59 48.46
N TYR A 83 -8.92 -11.18 47.41
CA TYR A 83 -8.93 -9.81 46.87
C TYR A 83 -10.32 -9.14 46.90
N PRO A 84 -11.09 -9.16 48.02
CA PRO A 84 -12.50 -8.77 48.06
C PRO A 84 -12.76 -7.28 47.76
N ASP A 85 -11.73 -6.44 47.88
CA ASP A 85 -11.80 -5.03 47.50
C ASP A 85 -11.64 -4.77 46.00
N ILE A 86 -11.18 -5.74 45.24
CA ILE A 86 -10.78 -5.61 43.82
C ILE A 86 -11.57 -6.59 42.93
N VAL A 87 -11.87 -7.78 43.46
CA VAL A 87 -12.48 -8.90 42.74
C VAL A 87 -13.86 -9.20 43.31
N SER A 88 -14.87 -9.30 42.45
CA SER A 88 -16.21 -9.75 42.82
C SER A 88 -16.77 -10.72 41.79
N LEU A 89 -17.43 -11.80 42.23
CA LEU A 89 -18.05 -12.76 41.31
C LEU A 89 -19.36 -12.23 40.74
N VAL A 90 -19.63 -12.58 39.47
CA VAL A 90 -20.81 -12.16 38.72
C VAL A 90 -21.53 -13.40 38.19
N ASP A 91 -22.68 -13.72 38.81
CA ASP A 91 -23.62 -14.72 38.28
C ASP A 91 -24.46 -14.08 37.16
N ILE A 92 -24.40 -14.65 35.96
CA ILE A 92 -25.16 -14.14 34.79
C ILE A 92 -26.36 -15.03 34.41
N GLY A 93 -26.51 -16.21 35.02
CA GLY A 93 -27.60 -17.13 34.70
C GLY A 93 -27.29 -18.60 34.96
N ARG A 94 -28.13 -19.48 34.40
CA ARG A 94 -28.00 -20.94 34.52
C ARG A 94 -27.91 -21.57 33.14
N SER A 95 -27.14 -22.64 33.01
CA SER A 95 -27.05 -23.45 31.79
C SER A 95 -28.27 -24.38 31.60
N VAL A 96 -28.32 -25.13 30.50
CA VAL A 96 -29.44 -26.05 30.20
C VAL A 96 -29.60 -27.17 31.24
N GLU A 97 -28.52 -27.73 31.77
CA GLU A 97 -28.53 -28.65 32.91
C GLU A 97 -28.48 -27.91 34.28
N ASN A 98 -28.86 -26.62 34.29
CA ASN A 98 -29.08 -25.77 35.47
C ASN A 98 -27.83 -25.50 36.35
N ARG A 99 -26.63 -25.41 35.76
CA ARG A 99 -25.39 -25.05 36.47
C ARG A 99 -25.14 -23.53 36.44
N PRO A 100 -24.51 -22.93 37.47
CA PRO A 100 -24.23 -21.49 37.48
C PRO A 100 -23.23 -21.08 36.41
N ILE A 101 -23.51 -19.99 35.68
CA ILE A 101 -22.57 -19.34 34.77
C ILE A 101 -21.99 -18.13 35.51
N ILE A 102 -20.75 -18.26 35.97
CA ILE A 102 -20.09 -17.27 36.84
C ILE A 102 -18.87 -16.68 36.13
N GLY A 103 -18.68 -15.36 36.26
CA GLY A 103 -17.47 -14.66 35.89
C GLY A 103 -16.85 -13.87 37.04
N MET A 104 -15.69 -13.28 36.79
CA MET A 104 -14.99 -12.38 37.72
C MET A 104 -15.05 -10.96 37.18
N LYS A 105 -15.53 -10.01 38.01
CA LYS A 105 -15.31 -8.58 37.81
C LYS A 105 -14.03 -8.17 38.56
N ILE A 106 -13.14 -7.45 37.88
CA ILE A 106 -11.92 -6.85 38.44
C ILE A 106 -12.01 -5.33 38.32
N ASP A 107 -11.97 -4.62 39.46
CA ASP A 107 -12.21 -3.19 39.55
C ASP A 107 -11.37 -2.54 40.66
N TYR A 108 -10.18 -2.10 40.28
CA TYR A 108 -9.22 -1.46 41.18
C TYR A 108 -9.59 -0.05 41.66
N LYS A 109 -10.47 0.66 40.93
CA LYS A 109 -10.64 2.12 41.10
C LYS A 109 -12.08 2.56 41.32
N LYS A 110 -13.07 1.67 41.21
CA LYS A 110 -14.49 1.85 41.56
C LYS A 110 -15.05 3.19 41.03
N LYS A 111 -14.70 3.52 39.78
CA LYS A 111 -15.03 4.80 39.12
C LYS A 111 -16.48 4.81 38.66
N GLU A 112 -17.11 5.97 38.75
CA GLU A 112 -18.34 6.25 37.99
C GLU A 112 -18.05 6.23 36.49
N ASN A 113 -18.93 5.62 35.69
CA ASN A 113 -18.79 5.44 34.23
C ASN A 113 -17.39 4.91 33.79
N PRO A 114 -17.02 3.68 34.19
CA PRO A 114 -15.72 3.12 33.87
C PRO A 114 -15.60 2.76 32.37
N ILE A 115 -14.37 2.61 31.90
CA ILE A 115 -14.08 1.83 30.69
C ILE A 115 -14.21 0.36 31.06
N ILE A 116 -14.98 -0.41 30.29
CA ILE A 116 -15.24 -1.83 30.54
C ILE A 116 -14.65 -2.68 29.40
N GLY A 117 -14.04 -3.82 29.76
CA GLY A 117 -13.60 -4.84 28.82
C GLY A 117 -14.13 -6.21 29.21
N VAL A 118 -14.59 -6.99 28.22
CA VAL A 118 -15.20 -8.31 28.43
C VAL A 118 -14.35 -9.41 27.78
N PHE A 119 -14.13 -10.51 28.50
CA PHE A 119 -13.58 -11.76 27.97
C PHE A 119 -14.62 -12.89 28.06
N GLU A 120 -14.85 -13.59 26.95
CA GLU A 120 -15.58 -14.87 26.94
C GLU A 120 -14.62 -16.03 26.63
N GLY A 121 -14.79 -17.16 27.33
CA GLY A 121 -14.07 -18.40 27.13
C GLY A 121 -15.00 -19.61 27.20
N THR A 122 -14.54 -20.73 26.63
CA THR A 122 -15.30 -21.99 26.57
C THR A 122 -16.73 -21.82 26.03
N LEU A 123 -16.92 -21.15 24.88
CA LEU A 123 -18.18 -21.26 24.14
C LEU A 123 -18.32 -22.69 23.54
N HIS A 124 -17.25 -23.19 22.92
CA HIS A 124 -17.15 -24.61 22.57
C HIS A 124 -16.46 -25.37 23.71
N ALA A 125 -17.04 -26.49 24.14
CA ALA A 125 -16.64 -27.18 25.37
C ALA A 125 -15.21 -27.74 25.40
N ARG A 126 -14.71 -28.29 24.28
CA ARG A 126 -13.39 -28.92 24.16
C ARG A 126 -12.17 -27.98 24.22
N GLU A 127 -12.38 -26.67 24.29
CA GLU A 127 -11.34 -25.65 24.09
C GLU A 127 -10.62 -25.31 25.40
N TRP A 128 -10.04 -26.33 26.02
CA TRP A 128 -9.47 -26.30 27.38
C TRP A 128 -8.36 -25.26 27.59
N ILE A 129 -7.69 -24.79 26.53
CA ILE A 129 -6.72 -23.69 26.66
C ILE A 129 -7.38 -22.33 26.96
N THR A 130 -8.65 -22.14 26.58
CA THR A 130 -9.36 -20.86 26.74
C THR A 130 -9.65 -20.47 28.20
N PRO A 131 -10.21 -21.31 29.11
CA PRO A 131 -10.41 -20.93 30.49
C PRO A 131 -9.09 -20.71 31.23
N VAL A 132 -8.08 -21.55 30.97
CA VAL A 132 -6.79 -21.54 31.69
C VAL A 132 -5.94 -20.31 31.32
N THR A 133 -6.00 -19.89 30.06
CA THR A 133 -5.42 -18.61 29.62
C THR A 133 -6.08 -17.43 30.35
N LEU A 134 -7.41 -17.46 30.51
CA LEU A 134 -8.15 -16.40 31.20
C LEU A 134 -7.86 -16.37 32.71
N THR A 135 -7.77 -17.51 33.41
CA THR A 135 -7.36 -17.51 34.82
C THR A 135 -5.91 -17.05 35.01
N TRP A 136 -5.02 -17.33 34.06
CA TRP A 136 -3.63 -16.84 34.08
C TRP A 136 -3.55 -15.31 33.93
N ILE A 137 -4.29 -14.75 32.97
CA ILE A 137 -4.39 -13.29 32.75
C ILE A 137 -4.94 -12.59 34.00
N VAL A 138 -5.96 -13.15 34.65
CA VAL A 138 -6.47 -12.64 35.94
C VAL A 138 -5.40 -12.70 37.03
N LYS A 139 -4.62 -13.78 37.12
CA LYS A 139 -3.49 -13.88 38.06
C LYS A 139 -2.42 -12.81 37.78
N GLU A 140 -2.11 -12.48 36.53
CA GLU A 140 -1.18 -11.37 36.23
C GLU A 140 -1.79 -10.00 36.56
N PHE A 141 -3.08 -9.77 36.23
CA PHE A 141 -3.81 -8.55 36.61
C PHE A 141 -3.87 -8.32 38.13
N LEU A 142 -3.73 -9.38 38.94
CA LEU A 142 -3.68 -9.30 40.40
C LEU A 142 -2.24 -9.22 40.95
N THR A 143 -1.31 -10.02 40.42
CA THR A 143 0.00 -10.28 41.07
C THR A 143 1.23 -9.75 40.35
N SER A 144 1.10 -9.30 39.09
CA SER A 144 2.25 -8.83 38.30
C SER A 144 2.85 -7.53 38.83
N ARG A 145 4.12 -7.28 38.46
CA ARG A 145 4.86 -6.05 38.78
C ARG A 145 5.24 -5.22 37.55
N ASP A 146 4.93 -5.68 36.34
CA ASP A 146 5.17 -4.88 35.13
C ASP A 146 4.20 -3.70 35.07
N GLU A 147 4.73 -2.49 34.89
CA GLU A 147 3.94 -1.25 34.90
C GLU A 147 2.86 -1.21 33.82
N LYS A 148 3.04 -1.90 32.68
CA LYS A 148 2.05 -1.99 31.60
C LYS A 148 0.91 -2.93 31.97
N ILE A 149 1.23 -4.09 32.55
CA ILE A 149 0.21 -5.04 33.07
C ILE A 149 -0.60 -4.37 34.18
N ARG A 150 0.07 -3.67 35.12
CA ARG A 150 -0.61 -2.85 36.13
C ARG A 150 -1.49 -1.77 35.51
N PHE A 151 -0.97 -1.03 34.54
CA PHE A 151 -1.72 0.04 33.88
C PHE A 151 -2.98 -0.49 33.15
N LEU A 152 -2.89 -1.65 32.48
CA LEU A 152 -4.01 -2.30 31.80
C LEU A 152 -5.07 -2.82 32.78
N ALA A 153 -4.63 -3.47 33.87
CA ALA A 153 -5.51 -4.02 34.90
C ALA A 153 -6.22 -2.93 35.73
N GLU A 154 -5.58 -1.77 35.96
CA GLU A 154 -6.11 -0.74 36.84
C GLU A 154 -6.84 0.41 36.14
N ASN A 155 -6.90 0.46 34.81
CA ASN A 155 -7.57 1.54 34.08
C ASN A 155 -8.73 1.07 33.19
N ILE A 156 -9.01 -0.23 33.19
CA ILE A 156 -10.19 -0.88 32.59
C ILE A 156 -10.80 -1.78 33.65
N VAL A 157 -12.13 -1.78 33.76
CA VAL A 157 -12.88 -2.73 34.58
C VAL A 157 -13.10 -3.99 33.75
N TRP A 158 -12.53 -5.11 34.18
CA TRP A 158 -12.52 -6.35 33.41
C TRP A 158 -13.59 -7.31 33.89
N HIS A 159 -14.41 -7.81 32.97
CA HIS A 159 -15.40 -8.85 33.21
C HIS A 159 -14.97 -10.12 32.47
N VAL A 160 -14.53 -11.13 33.23
CA VAL A 160 -13.90 -12.35 32.70
C VAL A 160 -14.81 -13.54 32.94
N PHE A 161 -15.21 -14.25 31.87
CA PHE A 161 -16.02 -15.46 31.93
C PHE A 161 -15.23 -16.66 31.38
N PRO A 162 -14.47 -17.39 32.21
CA PRO A 162 -13.64 -18.50 31.75
C PRO A 162 -14.47 -19.64 31.13
N ILE A 163 -15.66 -19.91 31.68
CA ILE A 163 -16.54 -21.02 31.27
C ILE A 163 -17.95 -20.49 31.03
N VAL A 164 -18.29 -20.22 29.75
CA VAL A 164 -19.67 -19.89 29.35
C VAL A 164 -20.53 -21.14 29.13
N ASN A 165 -19.91 -22.27 28.76
CA ASN A 165 -20.56 -23.57 28.52
C ASN A 165 -20.18 -24.62 29.60
N PRO A 166 -20.71 -24.55 30.83
CA PRO A 166 -20.31 -25.45 31.91
C PRO A 166 -20.73 -26.90 31.65
N ASP A 167 -21.90 -27.12 31.03
CA ASP A 167 -22.45 -28.47 30.83
C ASP A 167 -21.65 -29.27 29.82
N GLY A 168 -21.28 -28.63 28.70
CA GLY A 168 -20.38 -29.22 27.73
C GLY A 168 -18.98 -29.40 28.30
N PHE A 169 -18.44 -28.40 29.02
CA PHE A 169 -17.10 -28.47 29.60
C PHE A 169 -16.95 -29.65 30.57
N ILE A 170 -17.88 -29.81 31.52
CA ILE A 170 -17.89 -30.97 32.44
C ILE A 170 -17.97 -32.30 31.67
N TYR A 171 -18.76 -32.36 30.59
CA TYR A 171 -18.86 -33.55 29.76
C TYR A 171 -17.54 -33.92 29.05
N THR A 172 -16.65 -32.95 28.80
CA THR A 172 -15.33 -33.23 28.20
C THR A 172 -14.32 -33.86 29.18
N PHE A 173 -14.52 -33.76 30.49
CA PHE A 173 -13.70 -34.47 31.49
C PHE A 173 -14.25 -35.85 31.85
N ASN A 174 -15.58 -36.00 31.87
CA ASN A 174 -16.26 -37.19 32.38
C ASN A 174 -16.90 -38.06 31.28
N GLY A 175 -16.63 -37.75 30.01
CA GLY A 175 -17.24 -38.36 28.83
C GLY A 175 -16.39 -38.05 27.59
N ASN A 176 -17.00 -37.42 26.57
CA ASN A 176 -16.31 -37.16 25.31
C ASN A 176 -15.44 -35.90 25.36
N ARG A 177 -14.12 -36.08 25.48
CA ARG A 177 -13.11 -35.00 25.46
C ARG A 177 -13.20 -34.05 24.26
N MET A 178 -13.69 -34.52 23.11
CA MET A 178 -13.79 -33.76 21.86
C MET A 178 -15.17 -33.11 21.64
N TRP A 179 -16.04 -33.14 22.64
CA TRP A 179 -17.40 -32.60 22.60
C TRP A 179 -17.41 -31.07 22.37
N ARG A 180 -18.35 -30.58 21.55
CA ARG A 180 -18.42 -29.16 21.15
C ARG A 180 -19.50 -28.34 21.89
N LYS A 181 -20.67 -28.93 22.11
CA LYS A 181 -21.95 -28.22 22.27
C LYS A 181 -22.43 -28.08 23.74
N ASN A 182 -23.48 -27.29 23.98
CA ASN A 182 -24.04 -27.03 25.32
C ASN A 182 -24.89 -28.15 25.98
N ARG A 183 -24.85 -29.40 25.48
CA ARG A 183 -25.64 -30.55 26.01
C ARG A 183 -27.19 -30.42 25.96
N SER A 184 -27.72 -29.37 25.32
CA SER A 184 -29.16 -29.13 25.17
C SER A 184 -29.91 -30.27 24.45
N ARG A 185 -30.91 -30.87 25.11
CA ARG A 185 -31.65 -32.06 24.63
C ARG A 185 -33.09 -31.76 24.17
N ALA A 186 -33.50 -30.49 24.17
CA ALA A 186 -34.91 -30.13 24.26
C ALA A 186 -35.76 -30.33 22.99
N ASN A 187 -35.16 -30.59 21.82
CA ASN A 187 -35.81 -30.29 20.54
C ASN A 187 -35.83 -31.40 19.46
N PHE A 188 -35.06 -32.49 19.57
CA PHE A 188 -34.77 -33.34 18.39
C PHE A 188 -34.75 -34.86 18.60
N THR A 189 -35.05 -35.56 17.50
CA THR A 189 -34.88 -37.01 17.36
C THR A 189 -33.40 -37.38 17.29
N SER A 190 -33.04 -38.50 17.89
CA SER A 190 -31.66 -39.02 17.94
C SER A 190 -31.04 -39.21 16.55
N CYS A 191 -29.73 -38.92 16.43
CA CYS A 191 -28.97 -39.11 15.19
C CYS A 191 -28.70 -40.58 14.84
N GLY A 192 -28.95 -41.53 15.75
CA GLY A 192 -28.82 -42.95 15.50
C GLY A 192 -29.23 -43.83 16.68
N VAL A 193 -29.92 -44.94 16.41
CA VAL A 193 -30.35 -45.88 17.45
C VAL A 193 -29.14 -46.39 18.23
N ASN A 194 -29.17 -46.22 19.56
CA ASN A 194 -28.11 -46.60 20.50
C ASN A 194 -26.73 -45.98 20.16
N THR A 195 -26.70 -44.68 19.84
CA THR A 195 -25.44 -43.93 19.72
C THR A 195 -25.08 -43.22 21.02
N ASP A 196 -24.06 -43.73 21.71
CA ASP A 196 -23.30 -42.93 22.67
C ASP A 196 -22.68 -41.74 21.92
N ASP A 197 -22.64 -40.57 22.56
CA ASP A 197 -22.27 -39.27 21.95
C ASP A 197 -23.12 -38.81 20.74
N ASP A 198 -24.41 -39.12 20.75
CA ASP A 198 -25.39 -38.56 19.82
C ASP A 198 -25.35 -37.01 19.77
N MET A 199 -24.87 -36.48 18.64
CA MET A 199 -24.67 -35.07 18.34
C MET A 199 -25.94 -34.20 18.37
N SER A 200 -27.14 -34.80 18.34
CA SER A 200 -28.41 -34.05 18.49
C SER A 200 -28.57 -33.42 19.87
N ASN A 201 -27.88 -33.93 20.89
CA ASN A 201 -27.90 -33.45 22.28
C ASN A 201 -27.08 -32.17 22.46
N GLY A 202 -27.30 -31.15 21.63
CA GLY A 202 -26.82 -29.80 21.95
C GLY A 202 -26.88 -28.82 20.79
N VAL A 203 -26.62 -27.55 21.13
CA VAL A 203 -26.46 -26.42 20.21
C VAL A 203 -25.02 -25.90 20.26
N ASP A 204 -24.55 -25.40 19.11
CA ASP A 204 -23.30 -24.66 18.98
C ASP A 204 -23.55 -23.20 19.39
N LEU A 205 -23.10 -22.81 20.59
CA LEU A 205 -23.36 -21.47 21.14
C LEU A 205 -22.80 -20.37 20.24
N ASN A 206 -21.67 -20.60 19.58
CA ASN A 206 -21.07 -19.65 18.63
C ASN A 206 -21.75 -19.66 17.25
N ARG A 207 -22.95 -20.23 17.15
CA ARG A 207 -23.90 -20.05 16.03
C ARG A 207 -25.28 -19.59 16.52
N ASN A 208 -25.45 -19.33 17.82
CA ASN A 208 -26.75 -19.06 18.44
C ASN A 208 -27.04 -17.56 18.67
N PHE A 209 -26.07 -16.66 18.48
CA PHE A 209 -26.28 -15.22 18.69
C PHE A 209 -27.11 -14.61 17.56
N GLY A 210 -27.86 -13.55 17.86
CA GLY A 210 -28.85 -12.97 16.95
C GLY A 210 -28.35 -12.10 15.79
N TYR A 211 -27.04 -11.92 15.61
CA TYR A 211 -26.52 -11.10 14.51
C TYR A 211 -26.34 -11.93 13.23
N LEU A 212 -27.17 -11.63 12.22
CA LEU A 212 -27.22 -12.35 10.93
C LEU A 212 -27.35 -13.88 11.10
N TRP A 213 -28.10 -14.29 12.12
CA TRP A 213 -28.29 -15.68 12.51
C TRP A 213 -28.79 -16.54 11.34
N MET A 214 -28.18 -17.71 11.13
CA MET A 214 -28.46 -18.67 10.05
C MET A 214 -28.14 -18.23 8.60
N GLU A 215 -27.56 -17.06 8.34
CA GLU A 215 -27.15 -16.65 6.99
C GLU A 215 -26.00 -17.50 6.39
N ILE A 216 -24.94 -17.81 7.15
CA ILE A 216 -23.78 -18.58 6.64
C ILE A 216 -23.04 -19.37 7.73
N GLY A 217 -22.42 -20.50 7.38
CA GLY A 217 -21.58 -21.32 8.30
C GLY A 217 -22.31 -21.90 9.51
N ALA A 218 -23.64 -21.92 9.46
CA ALA A 218 -24.56 -22.32 10.51
C ALA A 218 -25.55 -23.36 9.97
N SER A 219 -26.00 -24.30 10.80
CA SER A 219 -26.85 -25.41 10.37
C SER A 219 -28.17 -25.51 11.14
N GLN A 220 -29.24 -25.89 10.43
CA GLN A 220 -30.51 -26.32 11.04
C GLN A 220 -30.55 -27.84 11.31
N ASN A 221 -29.54 -28.61 10.91
CA ASN A 221 -29.47 -30.05 11.18
C ASN A 221 -28.92 -30.27 12.61
N PRO A 222 -29.69 -30.89 13.55
CA PRO A 222 -29.25 -31.14 14.92
C PRO A 222 -27.97 -31.98 14.98
N CYS A 223 -27.79 -32.91 14.05
CA CYS A 223 -26.61 -33.78 13.97
C CYS A 223 -25.35 -33.06 13.48
N SER A 224 -25.45 -31.81 12.99
CA SER A 224 -24.28 -31.02 12.63
C SER A 224 -23.50 -30.55 13.86
N ASN A 225 -22.18 -30.44 13.71
CA ASN A 225 -21.34 -29.73 14.70
C ASN A 225 -21.70 -28.24 14.79
N THR A 226 -22.12 -27.64 13.68
CA THR A 226 -22.48 -26.22 13.50
C THR A 226 -23.98 -25.93 13.72
N PHE A 227 -24.69 -26.80 14.46
CA PHE A 227 -26.13 -26.64 14.69
C PHE A 227 -26.46 -25.39 15.53
N ALA A 228 -27.23 -24.47 14.96
CA ALA A 228 -27.43 -23.11 15.47
C ALA A 228 -28.57 -22.95 16.51
N GLY A 229 -29.29 -24.02 16.84
CA GLY A 229 -30.51 -23.99 17.65
C GLY A 229 -31.77 -23.74 16.82
N PRO A 230 -32.98 -23.82 17.43
CA PRO A 230 -34.24 -23.57 16.72
C PRO A 230 -34.50 -22.08 16.40
N ARG A 231 -33.82 -21.15 17.08
CA ARG A 231 -33.86 -19.70 16.84
C ARG A 231 -32.63 -19.02 17.44
N ALA A 232 -32.34 -17.78 17.04
CA ALA A 232 -31.41 -16.91 17.76
C ALA A 232 -31.76 -16.82 19.25
N PHE A 233 -30.74 -16.85 20.11
CA PHE A 233 -30.83 -16.85 21.57
C PHE A 233 -31.83 -17.88 22.13
N SER A 234 -31.87 -19.08 21.53
CA SER A 234 -32.65 -20.21 22.04
C SER A 234 -32.04 -20.78 23.32
N GLU A 235 -30.72 -20.76 23.43
CA GLU A 235 -29.99 -21.35 24.54
C GLU A 235 -29.79 -20.33 25.68
N PRO A 236 -29.82 -20.78 26.95
CA PRO A 236 -29.70 -19.88 28.08
C PRO A 236 -28.29 -19.31 28.23
N GLU A 237 -27.23 -20.02 27.79
CA GLU A 237 -25.84 -19.55 27.91
C GLU A 237 -25.58 -18.31 27.03
N SER A 238 -25.95 -18.38 25.75
CA SER A 238 -25.77 -17.27 24.79
C SER A 238 -26.63 -16.06 25.17
N SER A 239 -27.85 -16.30 25.66
CA SER A 239 -28.77 -15.27 26.12
C SER A 239 -28.27 -14.60 27.41
N ALA A 240 -27.77 -15.38 28.39
CA ALA A 240 -27.21 -14.86 29.64
C ALA A 240 -26.04 -13.90 29.39
N LEU A 241 -25.08 -14.31 28.55
CA LEU A 241 -23.91 -13.49 28.21
C LEU A 241 -24.33 -12.23 27.44
N ALA A 242 -25.18 -12.35 26.42
CA ALA A 242 -25.67 -11.20 25.67
C ALA A 242 -26.42 -10.19 26.56
N ASN A 243 -27.31 -10.67 27.45
CA ASN A 243 -28.04 -9.82 28.39
C ASN A 243 -27.12 -9.18 29.44
N HIS A 244 -26.00 -9.81 29.83
CA HIS A 244 -25.01 -9.17 30.69
C HIS A 244 -24.25 -8.07 29.95
N VAL A 245 -23.74 -8.35 28.75
CA VAL A 245 -23.00 -7.39 27.92
C VAL A 245 -23.85 -6.16 27.58
N LEU A 246 -25.15 -6.33 27.37
CA LEU A 246 -26.08 -5.20 27.18
C LEU A 246 -26.24 -4.35 28.45
N ARG A 247 -26.37 -4.97 29.65
CA ARG A 247 -26.41 -4.22 30.93
C ARG A 247 -25.12 -3.46 31.21
N LEU A 248 -23.96 -4.02 30.88
CA LEU A 248 -22.67 -3.32 31.06
C LEU A 248 -22.59 -1.99 30.29
N LYS A 249 -23.35 -1.83 29.19
CA LYS A 249 -23.45 -0.55 28.46
C LYS A 249 -24.34 0.49 29.15
N GLU A 250 -25.15 0.08 30.13
CA GLU A 250 -25.93 0.97 31.00
C GLU A 250 -25.08 1.39 32.22
N GLU A 251 -24.14 0.53 32.63
CA GLU A 251 -23.21 0.77 33.75
C GLU A 251 -21.94 1.57 33.36
N GLY A 252 -21.46 1.46 32.10
CA GLY A 252 -20.27 2.18 31.64
C GLY A 252 -19.94 2.03 30.15
N ASN A 253 -18.76 2.51 29.76
CA ASN A 253 -18.31 2.50 28.37
C ASN A 253 -17.60 1.18 28.03
N VAL A 254 -18.37 0.19 27.56
CA VAL A 254 -17.85 -1.09 27.05
C VAL A 254 -17.04 -0.85 25.78
N MET A 255 -15.71 -0.85 25.94
CA MET A 255 -14.73 -0.56 24.89
C MET A 255 -14.27 -1.84 24.18
N TYR A 256 -14.04 -2.91 24.96
CA TYR A 256 -13.43 -4.16 24.49
C TYR A 256 -14.35 -5.36 24.63
N TYR A 257 -14.30 -6.24 23.63
CA TYR A 257 -14.81 -7.60 23.71
C TYR A 257 -13.80 -8.57 23.09
N PHE A 258 -13.42 -9.59 23.84
CA PHE A 258 -12.43 -10.60 23.44
C PHE A 258 -13.04 -11.99 23.58
N GLY A 259 -13.28 -12.66 22.45
CA GLY A 259 -13.66 -14.07 22.45
C GLY A 259 -12.44 -14.98 22.35
N MET A 260 -12.40 -16.03 23.18
CA MET A 260 -11.32 -17.00 23.22
C MET A 260 -11.79 -18.35 22.67
N HIS A 261 -11.13 -18.81 21.61
CA HIS A 261 -11.26 -20.13 20.99
C HIS A 261 -9.89 -20.80 20.80
N SER A 262 -9.90 -22.02 20.28
CA SER A 262 -8.70 -22.72 19.81
C SER A 262 -9.09 -23.65 18.68
N TYR A 263 -8.34 -23.82 17.61
CA TYR A 263 -6.92 -23.49 17.43
C TYR A 263 -6.70 -22.92 16.03
N SER A 264 -5.76 -21.98 15.89
CA SER A 264 -5.13 -21.59 14.60
C SER A 264 -3.96 -20.60 14.76
N GLN A 265 -3.68 -20.06 15.95
CA GLN A 265 -2.76 -18.92 16.17
C GLN A 265 -3.15 -17.64 15.40
N LEU A 266 -4.43 -17.26 15.46
CA LEU A 266 -4.98 -16.10 14.75
C LEU A 266 -5.64 -15.10 15.69
N ILE A 267 -5.52 -13.81 15.37
CA ILE A 267 -6.37 -12.75 15.94
C ILE A 267 -7.31 -12.30 14.81
N LEU A 268 -8.59 -12.63 14.95
CA LEU A 268 -9.61 -12.42 13.93
C LEU A 268 -10.48 -11.23 14.33
N VAL A 269 -10.70 -10.32 13.39
CA VAL A 269 -11.59 -9.17 13.57
C VAL A 269 -12.97 -9.46 12.94
N PRO A 270 -14.05 -8.87 13.47
CA PRO A 270 -15.34 -8.88 12.80
C PRO A 270 -15.28 -8.26 11.39
N TYR A 271 -16.09 -8.70 10.44
CA TYR A 271 -17.19 -9.65 10.63
C TYR A 271 -16.90 -11.04 10.04
N SER A 272 -17.34 -12.10 10.71
CA SER A 272 -17.12 -13.50 10.29
C SER A 272 -18.00 -13.99 9.14
N HIS A 273 -19.09 -13.29 8.86
CA HIS A 273 -20.01 -13.63 7.77
C HIS A 273 -19.60 -13.03 6.41
N VAL A 274 -18.53 -12.24 6.36
CA VAL A 274 -17.92 -11.68 5.12
C VAL A 274 -16.48 -12.13 4.97
N GLY A 275 -15.98 -12.04 3.73
CA GLY A 275 -14.56 -12.13 3.38
C GLY A 275 -14.33 -11.42 2.05
N GLY A 276 -13.10 -11.01 1.77
CA GLY A 276 -12.71 -10.32 0.54
C GLY A 276 -12.07 -8.94 0.75
N ALA A 277 -11.31 -8.52 -0.25
CA ALA A 277 -10.36 -7.40 -0.20
C ALA A 277 -10.95 -5.97 -0.09
N ASP A 278 -12.25 -5.83 0.15
CA ASP A 278 -12.91 -4.55 0.48
C ASP A 278 -13.20 -4.40 1.99
N VAL A 279 -12.90 -5.43 2.79
CA VAL A 279 -12.76 -5.32 4.26
C VAL A 279 -11.34 -4.83 4.60
N LEU A 280 -11.17 -4.13 5.73
CA LEU A 280 -9.88 -3.56 6.17
C LEU A 280 -8.76 -4.62 6.24
N GLU A 281 -7.50 -4.20 6.04
CA GLU A 281 -6.32 -5.08 5.88
C GLU A 281 -5.84 -5.78 7.18
N VAL A 282 -6.75 -6.12 8.09
CA VAL A 282 -6.57 -7.19 9.08
C VAL A 282 -7.47 -8.34 8.64
N SER A 283 -6.87 -9.47 8.28
CA SER A 283 -7.58 -10.63 7.75
C SER A 283 -8.73 -11.05 8.68
N ASN A 284 -9.97 -10.91 8.21
CA ASN A 284 -11.14 -11.24 9.02
C ASN A 284 -11.32 -12.77 9.12
N TYR A 285 -12.26 -13.18 9.98
CA TYR A 285 -12.55 -14.60 10.19
C TYR A 285 -12.95 -15.33 8.88
N GLY A 286 -13.66 -14.71 7.94
CA GLY A 286 -14.05 -15.33 6.67
C GLY A 286 -12.97 -15.37 5.58
N ASP A 287 -11.88 -14.62 5.73
CA ASP A 287 -10.69 -14.70 4.87
C ASP A 287 -9.75 -15.85 5.28
N LEU A 288 -9.67 -16.13 6.59
CA LEU A 288 -8.76 -17.14 7.14
C LEU A 288 -9.45 -18.48 7.42
N VAL A 289 -10.67 -18.46 7.96
CA VAL A 289 -11.50 -19.60 8.37
C VAL A 289 -12.75 -19.68 7.47
N ASP A 290 -13.52 -20.76 7.53
CA ASP A 290 -14.78 -20.88 6.80
C ASP A 290 -15.83 -19.88 7.36
N PRO A 291 -16.40 -18.95 6.55
CA PRO A 291 -17.29 -17.89 7.03
C PRO A 291 -18.47 -18.36 7.86
N ALA A 292 -18.83 -17.59 8.90
CA ALA A 292 -19.84 -17.95 9.89
C ALA A 292 -20.66 -16.75 10.36
N SER A 293 -21.95 -16.97 10.63
CA SER A 293 -22.84 -15.98 11.26
C SER A 293 -23.48 -16.53 12.54
N GLY A 294 -24.12 -15.64 13.31
CA GLY A 294 -24.59 -15.95 14.66
C GLY A 294 -23.48 -16.19 15.69
N THR A 295 -22.28 -15.66 15.43
CA THR A 295 -21.11 -15.74 16.33
C THR A 295 -21.18 -14.70 17.46
N GLY A 296 -20.54 -14.99 18.59
CA GLY A 296 -20.54 -14.11 19.78
C GLY A 296 -19.92 -12.74 19.48
N PHE A 297 -18.77 -12.74 18.83
CA PHE A 297 -18.02 -11.52 18.49
C PHE A 297 -18.62 -10.68 17.35
N ASP A 298 -19.24 -11.28 16.31
CA ASP A 298 -20.02 -10.50 15.33
C ASP A 298 -21.21 -9.81 16.01
N TRP A 299 -21.89 -10.51 16.93
CA TRP A 299 -22.95 -9.91 17.72
C TRP A 299 -22.43 -8.82 18.66
N ALA A 300 -21.30 -8.99 19.34
CA ALA A 300 -20.68 -7.96 20.16
C ALA A 300 -20.37 -6.68 19.34
N LYS A 301 -19.93 -6.86 18.09
CA LYS A 301 -19.60 -5.75 17.19
C LYS A 301 -20.83 -5.08 16.58
N GLY A 302 -21.70 -5.85 15.94
CA GLY A 302 -22.80 -5.35 15.11
C GLY A 302 -24.17 -5.31 15.79
N GLY A 303 -24.38 -6.15 16.81
CA GLY A 303 -25.59 -6.16 17.64
C GLY A 303 -25.45 -5.29 18.89
N ALA A 304 -24.40 -5.48 19.68
CA ALA A 304 -24.12 -4.68 20.88
C ALA A 304 -23.38 -3.36 20.57
N GLY A 305 -22.73 -3.22 19.41
CA GLY A 305 -22.12 -1.96 18.96
C GLY A 305 -20.77 -1.62 19.59
N ILE A 306 -20.04 -2.62 20.12
CA ILE A 306 -18.79 -2.42 20.87
C ILE A 306 -17.67 -1.88 19.94
N PRO A 307 -16.86 -0.89 20.38
CA PRO A 307 -15.85 -0.25 19.53
C PRO A 307 -14.74 -1.20 19.06
N LEU A 308 -14.13 -1.95 19.98
CA LEU A 308 -12.98 -2.81 19.73
C LEU A 308 -13.35 -4.25 20.09
N VAL A 309 -13.33 -5.12 19.09
CA VAL A 309 -13.83 -6.50 19.20
C VAL A 309 -12.87 -7.41 18.45
N PHE A 310 -12.42 -8.47 19.12
CA PHE A 310 -11.46 -9.42 18.58
C PHE A 310 -11.83 -10.85 19.01
N LEU A 311 -11.43 -11.82 18.19
CA LEU A 311 -11.51 -13.24 18.49
C LEU A 311 -10.10 -13.83 18.41
N TYR A 312 -9.65 -14.47 19.48
CA TYR A 312 -8.41 -15.24 19.49
C TYR A 312 -8.71 -16.69 19.14
N GLU A 313 -8.10 -17.21 18.07
CA GLU A 313 -7.89 -18.64 17.88
C GLU A 313 -6.50 -18.94 18.45
N LEU A 314 -6.46 -19.47 19.68
CA LEU A 314 -5.23 -19.70 20.46
C LEU A 314 -4.33 -20.80 19.82
N ARG A 315 -3.21 -21.11 20.48
CA ARG A 315 -2.29 -22.17 20.03
C ARG A 315 -3.03 -23.49 19.80
N ASP A 316 -2.69 -24.27 18.77
CA ASP A 316 -1.56 -24.16 17.83
C ASP A 316 -2.00 -24.01 16.36
N GLU A 317 -1.05 -24.14 15.41
CA GLU A 317 -1.33 -24.34 13.96
C GLU A 317 -1.86 -25.77 13.64
N GLY A 318 -2.21 -26.54 14.67
CA GLY A 318 -2.87 -27.84 14.59
C GLY A 318 -1.96 -29.06 14.56
N GLN A 319 -0.75 -28.99 15.13
CA GLN A 319 0.06 -30.16 15.47
C GLN A 319 -0.65 -31.04 16.51
N TYR A 320 -1.34 -30.40 17.46
CA TYR A 320 -2.13 -31.01 18.52
C TYR A 320 -3.59 -30.54 18.49
N GLY A 321 -3.84 -29.33 18.01
CA GLY A 321 -5.17 -28.75 17.88
C GLY A 321 -5.89 -28.58 19.22
N PHE A 322 -7.09 -29.18 19.35
CA PHE A 322 -7.84 -29.15 20.62
C PHE A 322 -7.16 -29.93 21.77
N LEU A 323 -6.11 -30.71 21.48
CA LEU A 323 -5.35 -31.53 22.44
C LEU A 323 -3.95 -30.96 22.75
N LEU A 324 -3.82 -29.63 22.74
CA LEU A 324 -2.59 -28.89 23.04
C LEU A 324 -1.89 -29.39 24.34
N PRO A 325 -0.57 -29.63 24.36
CA PRO A 325 0.14 -30.10 25.56
C PRO A 325 0.18 -29.05 26.70
N PRO A 326 0.10 -29.46 27.98
CA PRO A 326 0.07 -28.53 29.11
C PRO A 326 1.26 -27.55 29.20
N GLU A 327 2.45 -27.93 28.74
CA GLU A 327 3.62 -27.05 28.71
C GLU A 327 3.45 -25.82 27.79
N GLN A 328 2.45 -25.82 26.91
CA GLN A 328 2.09 -24.67 26.07
C GLN A 328 1.18 -23.65 26.79
N ILE A 329 0.61 -23.97 27.96
CA ILE A 329 -0.34 -23.10 28.67
C ILE A 329 0.27 -21.74 28.99
N ILE A 330 1.45 -21.71 29.61
CA ILE A 330 2.11 -20.46 30.01
C ILE A 330 2.60 -19.67 28.79
N PRO A 331 3.34 -20.24 27.82
CA PRO A 331 3.73 -19.53 26.59
C PRO A 331 2.54 -18.92 25.82
N ASN A 332 1.43 -19.65 25.68
CA ASN A 332 0.21 -19.13 25.07
C ASN A 332 -0.35 -17.91 25.83
N SER A 333 -0.32 -17.96 27.16
CA SER A 333 -0.88 -16.91 28.02
C SER A 333 -0.01 -15.65 28.06
N GLU A 334 1.31 -15.81 28.02
CA GLU A 334 2.27 -14.71 27.89
C GLU A 334 2.09 -13.96 26.55
N GLU A 335 1.97 -14.68 25.43
CA GLU A 335 1.75 -14.11 24.09
C GLU A 335 0.43 -13.33 23.98
N VAL A 336 -0.65 -13.86 24.56
CA VAL A 336 -1.95 -13.18 24.58
C VAL A 336 -1.89 -11.89 25.43
N LEU A 337 -1.20 -11.91 26.57
CA LEU A 337 -1.08 -10.73 27.43
C LEU A 337 -0.24 -9.61 26.78
N ASP A 338 0.86 -9.95 26.11
CA ASP A 338 1.66 -8.99 25.33
C ASP A 338 0.81 -8.33 24.22
N SER A 339 -0.02 -9.11 23.52
CA SER A 339 -0.95 -8.60 22.50
C SER A 339 -1.99 -7.64 23.07
N LEU A 340 -2.58 -7.94 24.23
CA LEU A 340 -3.56 -7.08 24.91
C LEU A 340 -2.98 -5.71 25.31
N ILE A 341 -1.72 -5.67 25.76
CA ILE A 341 -1.01 -4.44 26.10
C ILE A 341 -0.84 -3.54 24.87
N GLU A 342 -0.44 -4.11 23.73
CA GLU A 342 -0.23 -3.36 22.49
C GLU A 342 -1.55 -2.83 21.90
N ILE A 343 -2.62 -3.63 21.95
CA ILE A 343 -3.97 -3.25 21.51
C ILE A 343 -4.48 -2.03 22.31
N ASP A 344 -4.28 -2.00 23.64
CA ASP A 344 -4.66 -0.85 24.48
C ASP A 344 -3.82 0.40 24.16
N ARG A 345 -2.49 0.24 24.00
CA ARG A 345 -1.59 1.35 23.67
C ARG A 345 -1.98 2.03 22.36
N VAL A 346 -2.24 1.24 21.31
CA VAL A 346 -2.62 1.75 19.98
C VAL A 346 -4.02 2.39 20.02
N ALA A 347 -4.99 1.76 20.70
CA ALA A 347 -6.34 2.31 20.84
C ALA A 347 -6.36 3.70 21.51
N ARG A 348 -5.51 3.91 22.52
CA ARG A 348 -5.31 5.23 23.15
C ARG A 348 -4.66 6.23 22.21
N GLN A 349 -3.62 5.82 21.48
CA GLN A 349 -2.90 6.69 20.54
C GLN A 349 -3.79 7.22 19.41
N ILE A 350 -4.75 6.42 18.92
CA ILE A 350 -5.63 6.78 17.78
C ILE A 350 -7.00 7.32 18.21
N GLY A 351 -7.21 7.64 19.49
CA GLY A 351 -8.38 8.38 19.96
C GLY A 351 -9.66 7.56 20.20
N TYR A 352 -9.59 6.24 20.47
CA TYR A 352 -10.80 5.50 20.85
C TYR A 352 -11.41 5.95 22.19
N TYR A 353 -10.66 6.73 22.98
CA TYR A 353 -11.04 7.19 24.33
C TYR A 353 -11.56 8.64 24.38
N SER A 354 -11.61 9.38 23.27
CA SER A 354 -12.10 10.77 23.23
C SER A 354 -13.62 10.84 23.03
N ASN A 355 -14.36 11.01 24.13
CA ASN A 355 -15.84 11.12 24.13
C ASN A 355 -16.42 12.29 23.30
N VAL A 356 -15.59 13.22 22.79
CA VAL A 356 -16.03 14.44 22.10
C VAL A 356 -16.40 14.18 20.63
N GLU A 357 -15.72 13.27 19.95
CA GLU A 357 -15.65 13.27 18.47
C GLU A 357 -16.79 12.44 17.83
N ARG A 358 -17.25 11.38 18.49
CA ARG A 358 -18.29 10.47 17.96
C ARG A 358 -19.63 11.17 17.73
N TYR A 359 -20.04 12.02 18.66
CA TYR A 359 -21.27 12.83 18.62
C TYR A 359 -21.32 13.79 17.40
N GLN A 360 -20.16 14.21 16.90
CA GLN A 360 -20.06 15.11 15.75
C GLN A 360 -20.36 14.40 14.42
N LEU A 361 -19.93 13.14 14.28
CA LEU A 361 -20.22 12.33 13.09
C LEU A 361 -21.71 11.98 13.00
N ASP A 362 -22.31 11.58 14.13
CA ASP A 362 -23.73 11.23 14.20
C ASP A 362 -24.63 12.43 13.83
N PHE A 363 -24.26 13.65 14.25
CA PHE A 363 -24.95 14.88 13.81
C PHE A 363 -24.87 15.08 12.28
N LEU A 364 -23.68 14.96 11.71
CA LEU A 364 -23.46 15.15 10.27
C LEU A 364 -24.20 14.11 9.41
N GLN A 365 -24.34 12.88 9.89
CA GLN A 365 -25.09 11.83 9.20
C GLN A 365 -26.62 11.96 9.35
N ASN A 366 -27.10 12.56 10.44
CA ASN A 366 -28.53 12.80 10.63
C ASN A 366 -29.05 14.05 9.88
N LEU A 367 -28.17 14.97 9.49
CA LEU A 367 -28.52 16.10 8.61
C LEU A 367 -29.06 15.66 7.24
N GLU A 368 -28.59 14.56 6.66
CA GLU A 368 -29.12 14.03 5.39
C GLU A 368 -30.50 13.37 5.56
N LYS A 369 -30.90 13.02 6.79
CA LYS A 369 -32.16 12.30 7.10
C LYS A 369 -33.29 13.21 7.57
N GLN A 370 -33.01 14.46 7.96
CA GLN A 370 -34.00 15.36 8.57
C GLN A 370 -34.46 16.47 7.63
N GLN A 371 -35.78 16.61 7.45
CA GLN A 371 -36.39 17.62 6.58
C GLN A 371 -36.28 19.08 7.11
N TYR A 372 -35.72 19.29 8.31
CA TYR A 372 -35.66 20.61 8.96
C TYR A 372 -34.57 21.54 8.41
N LEU A 373 -33.55 21.00 7.73
CA LEU A 373 -32.48 21.78 7.11
C LEU A 373 -32.24 21.22 5.71
N ASN A 374 -32.87 21.84 4.70
CA ASN A 374 -32.60 21.54 3.30
C ASN A 374 -31.13 21.88 2.99
N VAL A 375 -30.26 20.87 2.91
CA VAL A 375 -28.83 20.99 2.61
C VAL A 375 -28.42 19.94 1.58
N ILE A 376 -27.50 20.29 0.68
CA ILE A 376 -27.06 19.40 -0.41
C ILE A 376 -25.58 19.05 -0.19
N PHE A 377 -25.31 17.78 0.08
CA PHE A 377 -23.94 17.26 0.21
C PHE A 377 -23.28 17.08 -1.16
N TRP A 378 -22.20 17.81 -1.42
CA TRP A 378 -21.30 17.58 -2.54
C TRP A 378 -20.29 16.45 -2.23
N THR A 379 -20.13 16.12 -0.94
CA THR A 379 -19.39 14.94 -0.45
C THR A 379 -20.03 14.48 0.87
N ARG A 380 -20.34 13.18 1.01
CA ARG A 380 -21.08 12.63 2.17
C ARG A 380 -20.19 12.34 3.40
N PRO A 381 -20.71 12.49 4.63
CA PRO A 381 -20.00 12.16 5.87
C PRO A 381 -20.11 10.66 6.20
N PHE A 382 -19.03 9.88 6.05
CA PHE A 382 -19.03 8.43 6.31
C PHE A 382 -18.00 7.94 7.33
N ARG A 383 -17.09 8.81 7.81
CA ARG A 383 -16.10 8.50 8.86
C ARG A 383 -15.60 9.78 9.54
N MET A 384 -15.00 9.64 10.72
CA MET A 384 -14.33 10.76 11.41
C MET A 384 -13.10 11.25 10.64
N PHE A 385 -12.63 12.47 10.95
CA PHE A 385 -11.42 13.07 10.37
C PHE A 385 -11.42 13.17 8.82
N LYS A 386 -12.56 13.54 8.23
CA LYS A 386 -12.71 13.74 6.78
C LYS A 386 -13.48 15.03 6.46
N ASP A 387 -12.86 15.90 5.68
CA ASP A 387 -13.52 17.09 5.14
C ASP A 387 -14.71 16.73 4.24
N ILE A 388 -15.77 17.54 4.33
CA ILE A 388 -17.00 17.42 3.54
C ILE A 388 -17.40 18.78 2.96
N GLN A 389 -18.10 18.77 1.83
CA GLN A 389 -18.60 19.97 1.17
C GLN A 389 -20.13 19.95 1.14
N ILE A 390 -20.75 21.03 1.61
CA ILE A 390 -22.19 21.16 1.80
C ILE A 390 -22.64 22.51 1.22
N LEU A 391 -23.64 22.47 0.35
CA LEU A 391 -24.40 23.65 -0.07
C LEU A 391 -25.57 23.87 0.89
N VAL A 392 -25.60 25.06 1.50
CA VAL A 392 -26.60 25.47 2.49
C VAL A 392 -27.35 26.70 1.96
N PRO A 393 -28.69 26.68 1.87
CA PRO A 393 -29.51 27.83 1.52
C PRO A 393 -29.32 29.00 2.50
N ARG A 394 -29.49 30.23 2.01
CA ARG A 394 -29.12 31.45 2.75
C ARG A 394 -29.98 31.66 3.99
N GLU A 395 -31.24 31.26 3.91
CA GLU A 395 -32.25 31.20 4.95
C GLU A 395 -31.89 30.21 6.08
N HIS A 396 -31.20 29.11 5.75
CA HIS A 396 -30.78 28.08 6.72
C HIS A 396 -29.36 28.31 7.28
N LEU A 397 -28.57 29.20 6.66
CA LEU A 397 -27.15 29.39 6.98
C LEU A 397 -26.88 29.80 8.44
N ASN A 398 -27.79 30.55 9.08
CA ASN A 398 -27.63 30.95 10.49
C ASN A 398 -27.90 29.77 11.44
N VAL A 399 -29.04 29.09 11.28
CA VAL A 399 -29.39 27.90 12.06
C VAL A 399 -28.33 26.80 11.88
N PHE A 400 -27.81 26.63 10.66
CA PHE A 400 -26.73 25.69 10.38
C PHE A 400 -25.43 26.04 11.14
N LYS A 401 -25.04 27.32 11.21
CA LYS A 401 -23.89 27.78 12.01
C LYS A 401 -24.11 27.60 13.52
N GLU A 402 -25.29 27.88 14.02
CA GLU A 402 -25.65 27.67 15.44
C GLU A 402 -25.55 26.18 15.81
N ARG A 403 -26.02 25.29 14.93
CA ARG A 403 -25.82 23.84 15.10
C ARG A 403 -24.35 23.45 15.03
N LEU A 404 -23.58 23.91 14.04
CA LEU A 404 -22.14 23.63 13.95
C LEU A 404 -21.40 24.05 15.23
N LEU A 405 -21.69 25.23 15.79
CA LEU A 405 -21.12 25.68 17.07
C LEU A 405 -21.51 24.78 18.25
N HIS A 406 -22.79 24.40 18.33
CA HIS A 406 -23.30 23.48 19.36
C HIS A 406 -22.66 22.10 19.31
N PHE A 407 -22.38 21.58 18.10
CA PHE A 407 -21.68 20.31 17.87
C PHE A 407 -20.15 20.48 17.73
N HIS A 408 -19.60 21.66 18.03
CA HIS A 408 -18.17 22.00 18.00
C HIS A 408 -17.44 21.71 16.66
N LEU A 409 -18.16 21.85 15.55
CA LEU A 409 -17.66 21.63 14.19
C LEU A 409 -17.25 22.95 13.52
N ASN A 410 -16.03 23.00 12.98
CA ASN A 410 -15.54 24.12 12.19
C ASN A 410 -15.96 23.98 10.72
N ALA A 411 -16.41 25.08 10.10
CA ALA A 411 -16.75 25.11 8.67
C ALA A 411 -16.37 26.45 8.02
N THR A 412 -15.92 26.39 6.77
CA THR A 412 -15.51 27.56 5.96
C THR A 412 -16.42 27.75 4.75
N ILE A 413 -16.84 28.98 4.47
CA ILE A 413 -17.70 29.29 3.31
C ILE A 413 -16.84 29.46 2.05
N THR A 414 -16.81 28.44 1.19
CA THR A 414 -16.03 28.43 -0.07
C THR A 414 -16.58 29.39 -1.13
N THR A 415 -17.90 29.56 -1.19
CA THR A 415 -18.56 30.61 -1.98
C THR A 415 -19.86 31.05 -1.28
N ASN A 416 -20.19 32.33 -1.38
CA ASN A 416 -21.40 32.93 -0.80
C ASN A 416 -22.46 33.31 -1.83
N ASN A 417 -22.18 33.11 -3.14
CA ASN A 417 -23.07 33.50 -4.22
C ASN A 417 -22.79 32.62 -5.47
N ILE A 418 -23.53 31.52 -5.60
CA ILE A 418 -23.47 30.60 -6.75
C ILE A 418 -24.18 31.20 -7.98
N GLU A 419 -25.22 32.01 -7.77
CA GLU A 419 -25.96 32.71 -8.83
C GLU A 419 -25.02 33.56 -9.71
N LYS A 420 -24.06 34.26 -9.10
CA LYS A 420 -23.01 35.03 -9.81
C LYS A 420 -22.11 34.16 -10.71
N LEU A 421 -22.02 32.84 -10.48
CA LEU A 421 -21.27 31.90 -11.33
C LEU A 421 -22.12 31.38 -12.50
N PHE A 422 -23.45 31.30 -12.35
CA PHE A 422 -24.37 31.03 -13.47
C PHE A 422 -24.43 32.25 -14.41
N GLN A 423 -24.55 33.46 -13.87
CA GLN A 423 -24.58 34.74 -14.61
C GLN A 423 -23.25 35.09 -15.36
N GLN A 424 -22.24 34.22 -15.31
CA GLN A 424 -21.00 34.36 -16.09
C GLN A 424 -20.97 33.47 -17.34
N GLN A 425 -21.97 32.60 -17.52
CA GLN A 425 -22.14 31.74 -18.68
C GLN A 425 -22.86 32.50 -19.79
N LYS A 426 -22.59 32.19 -21.07
CA LYS A 426 -23.00 33.03 -22.22
C LYS A 426 -23.92 32.29 -23.18
N PHE A 427 -25.15 32.78 -23.36
CA PHE A 427 -26.22 32.12 -24.11
C PHE A 427 -26.60 32.88 -25.41
N LYS A 428 -27.04 32.16 -26.45
CA LYS A 428 -27.34 32.66 -27.82
C LYS A 428 -28.37 31.76 -28.59
N SER A 429 -28.86 32.19 -29.78
CA SER A 429 -29.94 31.52 -30.59
C SER A 429 -29.60 31.21 -32.08
N TYR A 430 -30.35 31.65 -33.13
CA TYR A 430 -29.99 31.53 -34.58
C TYR A 430 -30.67 32.52 -35.56
N THR A 431 -29.90 33.07 -36.52
CA THR A 431 -30.34 33.63 -37.81
C THR A 431 -29.72 32.89 -39.00
N ARG A 432 -30.56 32.39 -39.92
CA ARG A 432 -30.23 31.47 -41.04
C ARG A 432 -29.12 31.93 -42.00
N MET A 433 -28.66 30.96 -42.81
CA MET A 433 -27.83 31.12 -44.03
C MET A 433 -26.37 31.60 -43.87
N LYS A 434 -25.89 31.93 -42.67
CA LYS A 434 -24.45 32.15 -42.39
C LYS A 434 -23.90 31.10 -41.42
N PHE A 435 -23.75 29.87 -41.91
CA PHE A 435 -23.27 28.73 -41.14
C PHE A 435 -21.87 28.94 -40.51
N GLU A 436 -21.02 29.84 -41.05
CA GLU A 436 -19.74 30.21 -40.41
C GLU A 436 -19.88 31.04 -39.12
N SER A 437 -21.05 31.60 -38.81
CA SER A 437 -21.22 32.48 -37.63
C SER A 437 -21.44 31.74 -36.30
N PHE A 438 -21.28 30.41 -36.27
CA PHE A 438 -21.39 29.65 -35.01
C PHE A 438 -20.20 29.83 -34.06
N SER A 439 -20.45 29.69 -32.75
CA SER A 439 -19.41 29.76 -31.74
C SER A 439 -19.63 28.78 -30.58
N TRP A 440 -18.80 27.73 -30.50
CA TRP A 440 -18.74 26.74 -29.40
C TRP A 440 -18.40 27.35 -28.03
N ASN A 441 -18.04 28.64 -28.01
CA ASN A 441 -17.75 29.43 -26.82
C ASN A 441 -19.03 30.11 -26.27
N SER A 442 -20.20 29.54 -26.54
CA SER A 442 -21.52 29.99 -26.09
C SER A 442 -22.47 28.79 -26.03
N PHE A 443 -23.53 28.89 -25.25
CA PHE A 443 -24.59 27.87 -25.14
C PHE A 443 -25.84 28.30 -25.91
N TYR A 444 -26.65 27.32 -26.34
CA TYR A 444 -27.68 27.55 -27.35
C TYR A 444 -28.98 26.79 -27.06
N ASP A 445 -30.11 27.45 -27.33
CA ASP A 445 -31.45 26.84 -27.22
C ASP A 445 -31.69 25.72 -28.25
N LEU A 446 -32.70 24.88 -27.97
CA LEU A 446 -33.00 23.68 -28.75
C LEU A 446 -33.40 23.97 -30.21
N GLU A 447 -34.18 25.03 -30.44
CA GLU A 447 -34.68 25.40 -31.77
C GLU A 447 -33.53 25.85 -32.67
N SER A 448 -32.61 26.64 -32.11
CA SER A 448 -31.37 27.08 -32.75
C SER A 448 -30.43 25.92 -33.04
N VAL A 449 -30.40 24.94 -32.14
CA VAL A 449 -29.66 23.69 -32.33
C VAL A 449 -30.19 22.92 -33.55
N TYR A 450 -31.51 22.71 -33.61
CA TYR A 450 -32.15 21.97 -34.70
C TYR A 450 -32.13 22.70 -36.05
N GLN A 451 -32.32 24.02 -36.06
CA GLN A 451 -32.41 24.78 -37.32
C GLN A 451 -31.10 24.77 -38.13
N TRP A 452 -29.93 24.67 -37.51
CA TRP A 452 -28.69 24.44 -38.28
C TRP A 452 -28.63 23.06 -38.93
N MET A 453 -29.12 22.02 -38.24
CA MET A 453 -29.08 20.65 -38.75
C MET A 453 -29.82 20.61 -40.10
N THR A 454 -30.95 21.34 -40.18
CA THR A 454 -31.68 21.61 -41.42
C THR A 454 -30.83 22.38 -42.45
N ASP A 455 -30.25 23.52 -42.08
CA ASP A 455 -29.46 24.36 -42.99
C ASP A 455 -28.27 23.59 -43.62
N ILE A 456 -27.49 22.85 -42.82
CA ILE A 456 -26.30 22.16 -43.33
C ILE A 456 -26.63 20.87 -44.10
N ALA A 457 -27.68 20.14 -43.70
CA ALA A 457 -28.13 18.98 -44.45
C ALA A 457 -28.58 19.40 -45.85
N THR A 458 -29.35 20.49 -45.95
CA THR A 458 -29.81 21.06 -47.22
C THR A 458 -28.63 21.45 -48.13
N LYS A 459 -27.62 22.14 -47.57
CA LYS A 459 -26.45 22.63 -48.33
C LYS A 459 -25.49 21.53 -48.80
N ASN A 460 -25.55 20.33 -48.21
CA ASN A 460 -24.70 19.19 -48.53
C ASN A 460 -25.56 17.94 -48.79
N SER A 461 -26.71 18.13 -49.44
CA SER A 461 -27.75 17.12 -49.63
C SER A 461 -27.34 15.97 -50.57
N ASP A 462 -26.21 16.12 -51.26
CA ASP A 462 -25.49 15.04 -51.94
C ASP A 462 -25.04 13.93 -50.96
N ARG A 463 -24.71 14.29 -49.72
CA ARG A 463 -24.13 13.38 -48.73
C ARG A 463 -24.76 13.44 -47.32
N VAL A 464 -25.56 14.47 -46.99
CA VAL A 464 -26.11 14.69 -45.64
C VAL A 464 -27.63 14.67 -45.66
N LYS A 465 -28.24 13.92 -44.74
CA LYS A 465 -29.70 13.77 -44.60
C LYS A 465 -30.11 14.02 -43.16
N LEU A 466 -31.09 14.90 -42.94
CA LEU A 466 -31.71 15.09 -41.62
C LEU A 466 -32.85 14.09 -41.44
N LYS A 467 -33.00 13.50 -40.25
CA LYS A 467 -34.10 12.59 -39.90
C LYS A 467 -34.54 12.78 -38.45
N ALA A 468 -35.83 12.65 -38.17
CA ALA A 468 -36.32 12.35 -36.83
C ALA A 468 -36.13 10.85 -36.54
N ILE A 469 -35.72 10.50 -35.32
CA ILE A 469 -35.50 9.10 -34.88
C ILE A 469 -36.47 8.66 -33.76
N GLY A 470 -37.22 9.60 -33.20
CA GLY A 470 -38.19 9.36 -32.13
C GLY A 470 -38.83 10.65 -31.67
N LYS A 471 -39.71 10.56 -30.67
CA LYS A 471 -40.26 11.70 -29.94
C LYS A 471 -40.00 11.56 -28.45
N SER A 472 -39.86 12.69 -27.77
CA SER A 472 -39.66 12.81 -26.34
C SER A 472 -40.98 12.69 -25.55
N ALA A 473 -40.93 12.85 -24.23
CA ALA A 473 -42.10 12.74 -23.36
C ALA A 473 -43.11 13.87 -23.60
N GLU A 474 -42.63 15.09 -23.86
CA GLU A 474 -43.45 16.23 -24.31
C GLU A 474 -43.68 16.23 -25.84
N GLY A 475 -43.36 15.14 -26.54
CA GLY A 475 -43.66 14.94 -27.96
C GLY A 475 -42.77 15.71 -28.95
N ARG A 476 -41.70 16.38 -28.49
CA ARG A 476 -40.70 17.00 -29.37
C ARG A 476 -39.95 15.94 -30.16
N GLU A 477 -39.59 16.22 -31.41
CA GLU A 477 -38.82 15.26 -32.21
C GLU A 477 -37.35 15.22 -31.77
N ILE A 478 -36.77 14.02 -31.77
CA ILE A 478 -35.34 13.80 -31.54
C ILE A 478 -34.69 13.68 -32.93
N LEU A 479 -33.80 14.61 -33.28
CA LEU A 479 -33.24 14.71 -34.63
C LEU A 479 -31.81 14.15 -34.73
N THR A 480 -31.50 13.49 -35.86
CA THR A 480 -30.16 13.05 -36.24
C THR A 480 -29.75 13.61 -37.60
N LEU A 481 -28.49 14.01 -37.73
CA LEU A 481 -27.82 14.18 -39.01
C LEU A 481 -27.19 12.85 -39.44
N GLU A 482 -27.63 12.29 -40.57
CA GLU A 482 -26.98 11.17 -41.26
C GLU A 482 -26.03 11.71 -42.36
N ILE A 483 -24.72 11.69 -42.11
CA ILE A 483 -23.68 12.03 -43.10
C ILE A 483 -23.24 10.73 -43.76
N VAL A 484 -23.77 10.45 -44.95
CA VAL A 484 -23.44 9.30 -45.79
C VAL A 484 -22.08 9.51 -46.46
N THR A 485 -21.27 8.46 -46.52
CA THR A 485 -20.07 8.39 -47.38
C THR A 485 -20.15 7.19 -48.30
N GLU A 486 -19.45 7.25 -49.44
CA GLU A 486 -19.38 6.14 -50.40
C GLU A 486 -18.49 5.02 -49.86
N ASN A 487 -18.96 3.77 -49.96
CA ASN A 487 -18.34 2.58 -49.34
C ASN A 487 -17.95 2.78 -47.85
N PRO A 488 -18.91 3.14 -46.98
CA PRO A 488 -18.63 3.45 -45.58
C PRO A 488 -18.28 2.17 -44.82
N LYS A 489 -17.17 2.18 -44.07
CA LYS A 489 -16.68 1.02 -43.29
C LYS A 489 -17.46 0.76 -41.99
N GLY A 490 -18.58 1.44 -41.80
CA GLY A 490 -19.45 1.32 -40.63
C GLY A 490 -20.33 2.54 -40.43
N LYS A 491 -21.23 2.46 -39.45
CA LYS A 491 -22.07 3.55 -38.98
C LYS A 491 -21.63 3.94 -37.56
N VAL A 492 -21.57 5.24 -37.25
CA VAL A 492 -21.16 5.74 -35.93
C VAL A 492 -22.21 6.71 -35.41
N ILE A 493 -22.69 6.47 -34.18
CA ILE A 493 -23.60 7.37 -33.46
C ILE A 493 -22.79 8.20 -32.46
N VAL A 494 -23.08 9.49 -32.33
CA VAL A 494 -22.58 10.35 -31.24
C VAL A 494 -23.71 11.25 -30.74
N GLU A 495 -23.85 11.36 -29.43
CA GLU A 495 -25.02 11.97 -28.79
C GLU A 495 -24.65 12.91 -27.62
N GLY A 496 -25.49 13.91 -27.34
CA GLY A 496 -25.28 14.92 -26.29
C GLY A 496 -26.55 15.21 -25.49
N ALA A 497 -26.39 15.86 -24.32
CA ALA A 497 -27.42 16.18 -23.34
C ALA A 497 -28.43 15.05 -23.11
N ILE A 498 -27.99 14.03 -22.38
CA ILE A 498 -28.88 12.99 -21.82
C ILE A 498 -29.43 13.46 -20.46
N HIS A 499 -28.60 14.08 -19.62
CA HIS A 499 -29.06 14.93 -18.53
C HIS A 499 -29.22 16.37 -19.05
N GLY A 500 -30.36 17.01 -18.73
CA GLY A 500 -30.74 18.28 -19.36
C GLY A 500 -29.73 19.42 -19.18
N ASN A 501 -29.09 19.48 -18.00
CA ASN A 501 -28.15 20.53 -17.61
C ASN A 501 -26.71 20.36 -18.14
N GLU A 502 -26.42 19.33 -18.94
CA GLU A 502 -25.07 19.05 -19.46
C GLU A 502 -24.73 19.84 -20.73
N TRP A 503 -25.02 21.15 -20.78
CA TRP A 503 -25.04 21.92 -22.05
C TRP A 503 -23.73 21.91 -22.86
N LEU A 504 -22.58 21.76 -22.19
CA LEU A 504 -21.28 21.59 -22.85
C LEU A 504 -21.22 20.32 -23.72
N THR A 505 -21.98 19.27 -23.39
CA THR A 505 -22.08 18.06 -24.21
C THR A 505 -22.83 18.31 -25.49
N THR A 506 -23.94 19.06 -25.48
CA THR A 506 -24.58 19.55 -26.71
C THR A 506 -23.65 20.45 -27.50
N GLN A 507 -22.80 21.25 -26.85
CA GLN A 507 -21.80 22.04 -27.59
C GLN A 507 -20.72 21.19 -28.25
N PHE A 508 -20.19 20.18 -27.57
CA PHE A 508 -19.25 19.20 -28.13
C PHE A 508 -19.89 18.28 -29.19
N VAL A 509 -21.19 18.01 -29.04
CA VAL A 509 -22.03 17.29 -30.01
C VAL A 509 -22.94 18.29 -30.75
N THR A 510 -22.42 19.48 -31.02
CA THR A 510 -22.69 20.17 -32.33
C THR A 510 -21.95 19.45 -33.67
N TYR A 511 -20.73 19.40 -32.90
CA TYR A 511 -19.22 19.49 -32.97
C TYR A 511 -18.32 18.21 -33.23
N LEU A 512 -18.85 17.11 -33.77
CA LEU A 512 -18.22 16.18 -34.74
C LEU A 512 -18.57 16.38 -36.28
N ALA A 513 -19.84 16.55 -36.72
CA ALA A 513 -20.38 16.86 -38.06
C ALA A 513 -19.64 17.85 -38.99
N PHE A 514 -19.71 19.19 -38.93
CA PHE A 514 -19.18 20.07 -40.03
C PHE A 514 -17.68 19.86 -40.36
N PHE A 515 -16.77 19.56 -39.41
CA PHE A 515 -15.33 19.31 -39.58
C PHE A 515 -15.20 17.80 -40.04
N LEU A 516 -16.33 17.06 -40.23
CA LEU A 516 -16.57 15.82 -41.04
C LEU A 516 -17.37 16.03 -42.37
N ILE A 517 -18.25 17.03 -42.51
CA ILE A 517 -19.02 17.35 -43.75
C ILE A 517 -18.14 18.16 -44.71
N TYR A 518 -17.43 19.13 -44.15
CA TYR A 518 -16.34 19.93 -44.70
C TYR A 518 -15.00 19.52 -44.05
N PRO A 519 -14.57 18.25 -44.19
CA PRO A 519 -13.34 17.77 -43.57
C PRO A 519 -12.11 18.58 -43.98
N ASP A 520 -12.12 19.20 -45.16
CA ASP A 520 -10.96 19.89 -45.69
C ASP A 520 -10.80 21.34 -45.17
N LYS A 521 -11.83 21.91 -44.49
CA LYS A 521 -11.77 23.18 -43.71
C LYS A 521 -10.93 23.06 -42.42
N SER A 522 -10.02 22.10 -42.33
CA SER A 522 -9.64 21.52 -41.02
C SER A 522 -8.27 20.87 -41.00
N SER A 523 -7.38 21.41 -40.17
CA SER A 523 -5.96 21.02 -40.03
C SER A 523 -5.74 19.52 -39.75
N ASN A 524 -6.67 18.83 -39.07
CA ASN A 524 -6.53 17.40 -38.78
C ASN A 524 -6.71 16.58 -40.04
N TRP A 525 -5.59 16.09 -40.54
CA TRP A 525 -5.60 14.98 -41.48
C TRP A 525 -6.32 13.75 -40.89
N ARG A 526 -6.36 13.54 -39.56
CA ARG A 526 -7.10 12.41 -38.95
C ARG A 526 -8.60 12.59 -39.00
N LEU A 527 -9.14 13.77 -38.63
CA LEU A 527 -10.58 14.01 -38.78
C LEU A 527 -10.99 13.99 -40.26
N ARG A 528 -10.14 14.52 -41.16
CA ARG A 528 -10.30 14.36 -42.62
C ARG A 528 -10.41 12.90 -43.07
N GLN A 529 -9.58 12.04 -42.50
CA GLN A 529 -9.54 10.61 -42.80
C GLN A 529 -10.66 9.82 -42.12
N VAL A 530 -11.22 10.29 -41.01
CA VAL A 530 -12.33 9.67 -40.28
C VAL A 530 -13.69 10.06 -40.89
N ALA A 531 -13.82 11.30 -41.34
CA ALA A 531 -14.94 11.81 -42.13
C ALA A 531 -15.27 10.93 -43.33
N LYS A 532 -14.27 10.70 -44.18
CA LYS A 532 -14.41 10.05 -45.49
C LYS A 532 -14.46 8.50 -45.41
N LYS A 533 -14.74 7.91 -44.23
CA LYS A 533 -14.67 6.44 -44.00
C LYS A 533 -15.88 5.81 -43.32
N TYR A 534 -16.80 6.60 -42.76
CA TYR A 534 -17.94 6.10 -41.99
C TYR A 534 -19.17 6.94 -42.27
N THR A 535 -20.36 6.34 -42.16
CA THR A 535 -21.62 7.10 -42.15
C THR A 535 -21.91 7.54 -40.72
N TRP A 536 -22.03 8.85 -40.48
CA TRP A 536 -22.19 9.41 -39.14
C TRP A 536 -23.64 9.74 -38.84
N PHE A 537 -24.11 9.40 -37.64
CA PHE A 537 -25.43 9.71 -37.09
C PHE A 537 -25.22 10.57 -35.84
N LEU A 538 -25.61 11.83 -35.90
CA LEU A 538 -25.21 12.82 -34.90
C LEU A 538 -26.44 13.49 -34.30
N ILE A 539 -26.62 13.32 -32.99
CA ILE A 539 -27.83 13.66 -32.20
C ILE A 539 -27.41 14.66 -31.11
N PRO A 540 -27.49 15.99 -31.34
CA PRO A 540 -26.96 16.99 -30.40
C PRO A 540 -27.61 17.00 -29.02
N VAL A 541 -28.89 16.60 -28.97
CA VAL A 541 -29.71 16.59 -27.77
C VAL A 541 -30.57 15.32 -27.78
N VAL A 542 -30.32 14.42 -26.83
CA VAL A 542 -31.08 13.16 -26.65
C VAL A 542 -32.31 13.39 -25.78
N ASN A 543 -32.18 14.27 -24.78
CA ASN A 543 -33.25 14.66 -23.86
C ASN A 543 -33.68 16.10 -24.18
N PRO A 544 -34.44 16.34 -25.27
CA PRO A 544 -34.83 17.68 -25.68
C PRO A 544 -35.69 18.37 -24.63
N ASP A 545 -36.49 17.62 -23.87
CA ASP A 545 -37.38 18.19 -22.85
C ASP A 545 -36.60 18.72 -21.65
N GLY A 546 -35.67 17.92 -21.09
CA GLY A 546 -34.80 18.35 -20.00
C GLY A 546 -33.78 19.43 -20.42
N TYR A 547 -33.29 19.36 -21.66
CA TYR A 547 -32.40 20.38 -22.21
C TYR A 547 -33.14 21.71 -22.40
N ASP A 548 -34.31 21.69 -23.06
CA ASP A 548 -35.17 22.87 -23.25
C ASP A 548 -35.65 23.44 -21.92
N TYR A 549 -36.04 22.60 -20.95
CA TYR A 549 -36.43 23.03 -19.61
C TYR A 549 -35.27 23.69 -18.85
N SER A 550 -34.11 23.06 -18.76
CA SER A 550 -32.96 23.64 -18.02
C SER A 550 -32.47 24.94 -18.66
N MET A 551 -32.44 25.00 -20.01
CA MET A 551 -32.18 26.24 -20.74
C MET A 551 -33.27 27.29 -20.48
N LYS A 552 -34.57 26.94 -20.49
CA LYS A 552 -35.68 27.88 -20.26
C LYS A 552 -35.91 28.27 -18.80
N VAL A 553 -35.31 27.57 -17.83
CA VAL A 553 -35.23 28.05 -16.44
C VAL A 553 -34.20 29.19 -16.35
N ILE A 554 -33.03 29.05 -16.99
CA ILE A 554 -32.02 30.11 -17.01
C ILE A 554 -32.44 31.24 -17.96
N TYR A 555 -32.99 30.95 -19.13
CA TYR A 555 -33.75 31.89 -19.95
C TYR A 555 -35.09 32.32 -19.31
N LYS A 556 -35.47 31.94 -18.09
CA LYS A 556 -36.47 32.72 -17.32
C LYS A 556 -35.86 33.78 -16.42
N MET A 557 -34.55 33.72 -16.22
CA MET A 557 -33.74 34.80 -15.65
C MET A 557 -33.16 35.70 -16.77
N GLU A 558 -32.79 35.13 -17.92
CA GLU A 558 -32.22 35.85 -19.08
C GLU A 558 -33.18 36.10 -20.26
N LEU A 559 -34.40 35.55 -20.35
CA LEU A 559 -35.43 36.02 -21.31
C LEU A 559 -36.43 37.03 -20.69
N ILE A 560 -36.03 37.59 -19.55
CA ILE A 560 -36.19 39.01 -19.29
C ILE A 560 -35.32 39.83 -20.30
N TYR A 561 -34.41 39.19 -21.06
CA TYR A 561 -33.27 39.84 -21.73
C TYR A 561 -32.68 39.19 -23.03
N ILE A 562 -33.50 38.72 -24.00
CA ILE A 562 -33.14 38.48 -25.45
C ILE A 562 -32.37 37.15 -25.74
N VAL A 563 -32.79 36.20 -26.61
CA VAL A 563 -33.09 36.21 -28.08
C VAL A 563 -31.94 36.64 -29.01
N CYS A 564 -30.73 36.04 -28.95
CA CYS A 564 -29.65 36.40 -29.91
C CYS A 564 -28.59 35.33 -30.31
N LEU A 565 -28.83 34.69 -31.46
CA LEU A 565 -27.91 34.46 -32.58
C LEU A 565 -26.76 33.40 -32.54
N VAL A 566 -27.06 32.40 -33.36
CA VAL A 566 -26.31 31.47 -34.22
C VAL A 566 -25.64 30.30 -33.53
N SER A 567 -26.29 29.11 -33.52
CA SER A 567 -26.21 27.92 -34.46
C SER A 567 -25.44 26.62 -34.09
N LEU A 568 -24.51 26.06 -34.92
CA LEU A 568 -23.87 24.72 -34.68
C LEU A 568 -22.48 24.48 -35.42
N TYR A 569 -21.52 23.70 -34.85
CA TYR A 569 -20.26 23.07 -35.41
C TYR A 569 -19.17 23.94 -36.22
N ILE A 570 -17.79 23.87 -36.23
CA ILE A 570 -16.63 22.91 -35.84
C ILE A 570 -15.18 23.09 -36.77
N ASN A 571 -12.88 22.55 -36.47
CA ASN A 571 -11.77 22.20 -35.39
C ASN A 571 -10.29 22.30 -35.91
N PRO A 572 -9.50 21.22 -36.24
CA PRO A 572 -8.88 20.13 -35.46
C PRO A 572 -7.36 19.90 -35.74
N CYS A 573 -6.59 19.15 -34.93
CA CYS A 573 -5.39 18.34 -35.33
C CYS A 573 -4.89 17.46 -34.16
N THR A 574 -4.96 16.12 -34.23
CA THR A 574 -4.85 15.30 -33.00
C THR A 574 -3.84 14.14 -33.01
N SER A 575 -3.16 14.06 -31.85
CA SER A 575 -2.54 12.94 -31.14
C SER A 575 -3.11 11.53 -31.39
N LYS A 576 -2.30 10.50 -31.06
CA LYS A 576 -2.76 9.10 -30.91
C LYS A 576 -3.86 9.11 -29.84
N SER A 577 -5.07 8.70 -30.21
CA SER A 577 -6.27 9.04 -29.44
C SER A 577 -6.85 7.81 -28.75
N TYR A 578 -6.99 7.91 -27.43
CA TYR A 578 -7.62 6.89 -26.56
C TYR A 578 -9.13 7.11 -26.45
N LYS A 579 -9.75 7.69 -27.49
CA LYS A 579 -11.14 8.14 -27.41
C LYS A 579 -12.11 6.97 -27.31
N ASN A 580 -12.96 6.98 -26.30
CA ASN A 580 -13.88 5.89 -25.92
C ASN A 580 -13.16 4.56 -25.58
N TYR A 581 -11.84 4.57 -25.35
CA TYR A 581 -11.16 3.46 -24.70
C TYR A 581 -11.51 3.54 -23.21
N THR A 582 -12.22 2.53 -22.72
CA THR A 582 -12.77 2.52 -21.36
C THR A 582 -11.88 1.70 -20.43
N LEU A 583 -11.36 2.35 -19.39
CA LEU A 583 -10.71 1.70 -18.27
C LEU A 583 -11.77 1.11 -17.35
N PHE A 584 -11.79 -0.22 -17.29
CA PHE A 584 -12.55 -0.99 -16.31
C PHE A 584 -11.64 -1.44 -15.16
N ARG A 585 -12.22 -1.53 -13.95
CA ARG A 585 -11.67 -2.32 -12.84
C ARG A 585 -12.58 -3.51 -12.63
N GLY A 586 -12.05 -4.71 -12.85
CA GLY A 586 -12.73 -5.97 -12.57
C GLY A 586 -12.05 -6.70 -11.42
N VAL A 587 -12.81 -7.56 -10.72
CA VAL A 587 -12.25 -8.39 -9.63
C VAL A 587 -12.56 -9.86 -9.93
N PRO A 588 -11.55 -10.72 -10.17
CA PRO A 588 -11.76 -12.16 -10.19
C PRO A 588 -12.26 -12.64 -8.82
N VAL A 589 -13.31 -13.46 -8.81
CA VAL A 589 -13.92 -14.01 -7.57
C VAL A 589 -13.76 -15.54 -7.51
N THR A 590 -13.44 -16.17 -8.64
CA THR A 590 -13.08 -17.58 -8.79
C THR A 590 -11.89 -17.70 -9.75
N ASP A 591 -11.24 -18.86 -9.80
CA ASP A 591 -10.19 -19.12 -10.80
C ASP A 591 -10.72 -19.03 -12.24
N GLN A 592 -11.98 -19.42 -12.46
CA GLN A 592 -12.66 -19.28 -13.75
C GLN A 592 -12.85 -17.80 -14.14
N HIS A 593 -13.07 -16.90 -13.15
CA HIS A 593 -13.04 -15.46 -13.41
C HIS A 593 -11.61 -14.98 -13.68
N LEU A 594 -10.61 -15.48 -12.95
CA LEU A 594 -9.20 -15.10 -13.15
C LEU A 594 -8.70 -15.50 -14.54
N GLU A 595 -9.07 -16.68 -15.04
CA GLU A 595 -8.77 -17.14 -16.39
C GLU A 595 -9.51 -16.31 -17.45
N PHE A 596 -10.77 -15.93 -17.21
CA PHE A 596 -11.48 -14.94 -18.03
C PHE A 596 -10.71 -13.59 -18.09
N PHE A 597 -10.21 -13.09 -16.94
CA PHE A 597 -9.42 -11.85 -16.89
C PHE A 597 -8.05 -11.98 -17.58
N LYS A 598 -7.34 -13.10 -17.43
CA LYS A 598 -6.08 -13.40 -18.13
C LYS A 598 -6.26 -13.42 -19.65
N ASN A 599 -7.35 -14.02 -20.13
CA ASN A 599 -7.66 -14.13 -21.56
C ASN A 599 -8.13 -12.81 -22.21
N LEU A 600 -8.24 -11.70 -21.46
CA LEU A 600 -8.79 -10.46 -22.01
C LEU A 600 -7.94 -9.81 -23.11
N SER A 601 -6.61 -9.92 -23.04
CA SER A 601 -5.72 -9.36 -24.06
C SER A 601 -5.79 -10.11 -25.39
N GLU A 602 -6.05 -11.42 -25.38
CA GLU A 602 -6.26 -12.17 -26.62
C GLU A 602 -7.66 -11.96 -27.19
N VAL A 603 -8.70 -12.18 -26.38
CA VAL A 603 -10.09 -12.21 -26.85
C VAL A 603 -10.63 -10.79 -27.14
N TYR A 604 -10.27 -9.80 -26.31
CA TYR A 604 -10.79 -8.43 -26.36
C TYR A 604 -9.73 -7.35 -26.56
N LYS A 605 -8.46 -7.72 -26.79
CA LYS A 605 -7.34 -6.77 -26.99
C LYS A 605 -7.21 -5.73 -25.87
N ALA A 606 -7.48 -6.17 -24.63
CA ALA A 606 -7.32 -5.37 -23.43
C ALA A 606 -5.85 -4.92 -23.24
N THR A 607 -5.67 -3.69 -22.76
CA THR A 607 -4.36 -3.17 -22.31
C THR A 607 -4.44 -2.88 -20.82
N PHE A 608 -3.61 -3.52 -20.01
CA PHE A 608 -3.66 -3.38 -18.55
C PHE A 608 -3.03 -2.07 -18.06
N TRP A 609 -3.66 -1.45 -17.06
CA TRP A 609 -3.02 -0.56 -16.08
C TRP A 609 -2.62 -1.33 -14.81
N ARG A 610 -3.32 -2.44 -14.52
CA ARG A 610 -2.96 -3.41 -13.48
C ARG A 610 -3.32 -4.82 -13.96
N SER A 611 -2.31 -5.62 -14.26
CA SER A 611 -2.46 -6.96 -14.86
C SER A 611 -3.09 -8.00 -13.92
N PRO A 612 -3.72 -9.07 -14.48
CA PRO A 612 -4.41 -10.09 -13.68
C PRO A 612 -3.43 -11.08 -13.05
N GLY A 613 -3.21 -10.94 -11.74
CA GLY A 613 -2.36 -11.85 -10.95
C GLY A 613 -3.14 -13.00 -10.30
N LEU A 614 -3.78 -12.71 -9.16
CA LEU A 614 -4.49 -13.67 -8.30
C LEU A 614 -5.98 -13.32 -8.19
N VAL A 615 -6.78 -14.28 -7.73
CA VAL A 615 -8.19 -14.08 -7.35
C VAL A 615 -8.29 -12.99 -6.26
N HIS A 616 -9.40 -12.25 -6.23
CA HIS A 616 -9.72 -11.12 -5.36
C HIS A 616 -8.78 -9.88 -5.45
N ARG A 617 -7.73 -9.88 -6.27
CA ARG A 617 -6.95 -8.66 -6.56
C ARG A 617 -7.55 -7.90 -7.75
N PRO A 618 -7.78 -6.57 -7.65
CA PRO A 618 -8.40 -5.81 -8.71
C PRO A 618 -7.51 -5.72 -9.94
N VAL A 619 -8.09 -6.02 -11.10
CA VAL A 619 -7.49 -5.97 -12.43
C VAL A 619 -8.00 -4.71 -13.10
N GLU A 620 -7.09 -3.83 -13.55
CA GLU A 620 -7.45 -2.58 -14.21
C GLU A 620 -7.01 -2.62 -15.67
N PHE A 621 -7.96 -2.48 -16.59
CA PHE A 621 -7.75 -2.78 -17.99
C PHE A 621 -8.60 -1.92 -18.91
N ILE A 622 -7.97 -1.46 -19.98
CA ILE A 622 -8.57 -0.64 -21.00
C ILE A 622 -9.09 -1.56 -22.11
N ILE A 623 -10.40 -1.61 -22.29
CA ILE A 623 -11.06 -2.30 -23.40
C ILE A 623 -11.32 -1.31 -24.54
N GLY A 624 -10.94 -1.69 -25.76
CA GLY A 624 -11.26 -0.93 -26.97
C GLY A 624 -12.78 -0.89 -27.21
N PRO A 625 -13.35 0.25 -27.69
CA PRO A 625 -14.80 0.41 -27.84
C PRO A 625 -15.45 -0.62 -28.79
N ASP A 626 -14.68 -1.15 -29.74
CA ASP A 626 -15.05 -2.24 -30.65
C ASP A 626 -15.24 -3.60 -29.94
N LYS A 627 -14.57 -3.80 -28.81
CA LYS A 627 -14.66 -5.02 -27.99
C LYS A 627 -15.52 -4.84 -26.74
N LYS A 628 -15.72 -3.61 -26.26
CA LYS A 628 -16.51 -3.24 -25.06
C LYS A 628 -17.85 -3.99 -25.00
N LYS A 629 -18.71 -3.90 -26.02
CA LYS A 629 -20.02 -4.60 -26.00
C LYS A 629 -19.95 -6.13 -25.95
N LYS A 630 -18.91 -6.77 -26.50
CA LYS A 630 -18.73 -8.23 -26.37
C LYS A 630 -18.26 -8.56 -24.95
N PHE A 631 -17.23 -7.86 -24.46
CA PHE A 631 -16.72 -8.00 -23.10
C PHE A 631 -17.84 -7.87 -22.05
N LEU A 632 -18.67 -6.82 -22.10
CA LEU A 632 -19.75 -6.61 -21.12
C LEU A 632 -20.77 -7.77 -21.11
N ARG A 633 -21.14 -8.33 -22.27
CA ARG A 633 -22.04 -9.48 -22.36
C ARG A 633 -21.40 -10.74 -21.80
N ASP A 634 -20.19 -11.04 -22.25
CA ASP A 634 -19.50 -12.27 -21.86
C ASP A 634 -19.13 -12.23 -20.37
N ALA A 635 -18.81 -11.05 -19.82
CA ALA A 635 -18.62 -10.80 -18.41
C ALA A 635 -19.88 -11.15 -17.59
N ILE A 636 -21.05 -10.61 -17.97
CA ILE A 636 -22.33 -10.91 -17.30
C ILE A 636 -22.66 -12.41 -17.37
N LEU A 637 -22.41 -13.06 -18.51
CA LEU A 637 -22.65 -14.51 -18.68
C LEU A 637 -21.71 -15.39 -17.86
N ASN A 638 -20.52 -14.90 -17.49
CA ASN A 638 -19.53 -15.63 -16.67
C ASN A 638 -19.46 -15.09 -15.22
N GLY A 639 -20.48 -14.38 -14.73
CA GLY A 639 -20.53 -13.89 -13.33
C GLY A 639 -19.49 -12.81 -12.98
N ILE A 640 -18.90 -12.16 -13.98
CA ILE A 640 -17.74 -11.27 -13.81
C ILE A 640 -18.19 -9.88 -13.34
N TYR A 641 -17.85 -9.52 -12.10
CA TYR A 641 -18.04 -8.17 -11.56
C TYR A 641 -16.97 -7.20 -12.07
N TYR A 642 -17.42 -6.04 -12.57
CA TYR A 642 -16.56 -4.94 -13.02
C TYR A 642 -17.23 -3.58 -12.79
N THR A 643 -16.40 -2.54 -12.72
CA THR A 643 -16.81 -1.13 -12.63
C THR A 643 -16.05 -0.31 -13.68
N THR A 644 -16.63 0.80 -14.14
CA THR A 644 -15.96 1.73 -15.05
C THR A 644 -15.21 2.78 -14.23
N VAL A 645 -13.87 2.84 -14.37
CA VAL A 645 -13.03 3.81 -13.65
C VAL A 645 -12.84 5.09 -14.46
N ILE A 646 -12.57 4.96 -15.78
CA ILE A 646 -12.51 6.09 -16.72
C ILE A 646 -13.16 5.65 -18.03
N GLU A 647 -14.30 6.25 -18.39
CA GLU A 647 -15.05 5.85 -19.59
C GLU A 647 -14.37 6.26 -20.91
N ASP A 648 -13.74 7.43 -20.92
CA ASP A 648 -12.94 7.94 -22.06
C ASP A 648 -11.58 8.43 -21.55
N VAL A 649 -10.56 7.57 -21.68
CA VAL A 649 -9.18 7.86 -21.21
C VAL A 649 -8.56 9.06 -21.94
N GLN A 650 -9.02 9.43 -23.14
CA GLN A 650 -8.54 10.64 -23.81
C GLN A 650 -8.92 11.93 -23.06
N ARG A 651 -10.12 11.94 -22.45
CA ARG A 651 -10.73 13.12 -21.84
C ARG A 651 -9.96 13.63 -20.62
N ALA A 652 -9.19 12.76 -19.97
CA ALA A 652 -8.31 13.13 -18.87
C ALA A 652 -7.07 13.91 -19.36
N PHE A 653 -6.40 13.44 -20.42
CA PHE A 653 -5.22 14.11 -20.99
C PHE A 653 -5.55 15.49 -21.59
N ASP A 654 -6.71 15.63 -22.23
CA ASP A 654 -7.13 16.86 -22.89
C ASP A 654 -7.49 18.00 -21.90
N SER A 655 -7.43 17.77 -20.58
CA SER A 655 -7.79 18.74 -19.53
C SER A 655 -6.65 19.68 -19.08
N GLN A 656 -5.41 19.41 -19.48
CA GLN A 656 -4.22 20.16 -19.04
C GLN A 656 -3.87 21.29 -20.01
N THR A 657 -3.74 22.53 -19.54
CA THR A 657 -3.59 23.72 -20.41
C THR A 657 -2.35 24.56 -20.13
N VAL A 658 -1.81 25.13 -21.21
CA VAL A 658 -0.64 26.02 -21.24
C VAL A 658 -1.07 27.39 -21.78
N LYS A 659 -0.72 28.47 -21.09
CA LYS A 659 -0.94 29.88 -21.46
C LYS A 659 0.37 30.56 -21.89
N THR A 660 0.25 31.84 -22.26
CA THR A 660 1.37 32.77 -22.48
C THR A 660 1.15 34.07 -21.70
N TYR A 661 2.22 34.66 -21.20
CA TYR A 661 2.23 35.88 -20.38
C TYR A 661 2.22 37.13 -21.26
N VAL A 662 1.63 38.23 -20.77
CA VAL A 662 1.49 39.47 -21.55
C VAL A 662 2.15 40.63 -20.81
N ARG A 663 3.39 40.92 -21.21
CA ARG A 663 4.33 41.93 -20.66
C ARG A 663 3.86 43.40 -20.60
N ARG A 664 2.57 43.67 -20.81
CA ARG A 664 1.92 44.99 -20.65
C ARG A 664 0.85 44.99 -19.55
N ASN A 665 0.58 43.86 -18.91
CA ASN A 665 -0.29 43.80 -17.73
C ASN A 665 0.27 42.76 -16.73
N MET A 666 0.90 43.23 -15.65
CA MET A 666 1.55 42.36 -14.66
C MET A 666 0.57 41.53 -13.80
N GLU A 667 -0.72 41.87 -13.81
CA GLU A 667 -1.78 41.03 -13.21
C GLU A 667 -2.05 39.72 -14.01
N SER A 668 -1.38 39.52 -15.16
CA SER A 668 -1.65 38.39 -16.07
C SER A 668 -0.92 37.08 -15.79
N PHE A 669 -0.03 37.02 -14.80
CA PHE A 669 0.61 35.76 -14.39
C PHE A 669 -0.29 35.03 -13.38
N ASP A 670 -1.15 34.13 -13.87
CA ASP A 670 -2.06 33.34 -13.04
C ASP A 670 -1.48 31.96 -12.67
N TRP A 671 -2.03 31.34 -11.61
CA TRP A 671 -1.64 30.00 -11.16
C TRP A 671 -2.73 28.94 -11.39
N THR A 672 -3.62 29.23 -12.34
CA THR A 672 -4.67 28.31 -12.84
C THR A 672 -4.28 27.68 -14.18
N SER A 673 -3.06 27.91 -14.64
CA SER A 673 -2.52 27.44 -15.92
C SER A 673 -0.99 27.41 -15.88
N TYR A 674 -0.38 26.69 -16.83
CA TYR A 674 1.08 26.57 -16.92
C TYR A 674 1.63 27.51 -18.00
N PHE A 675 2.79 28.11 -17.76
CA PHE A 675 3.39 29.16 -18.61
C PHE A 675 4.70 28.68 -19.25
N ARG A 676 5.09 29.22 -20.42
CA ARG A 676 6.36 28.87 -21.07
C ARG A 676 7.55 29.23 -20.22
N LEU A 677 8.72 28.68 -20.55
CA LEU A 677 9.96 29.13 -19.93
C LEU A 677 10.18 30.64 -20.16
N ASP A 678 10.02 31.09 -21.40
CA ASP A 678 10.21 32.50 -21.78
C ASP A 678 9.21 33.43 -21.06
N ASP A 679 7.95 32.98 -20.87
CA ASP A 679 6.93 33.70 -20.09
C ASP A 679 7.34 33.89 -18.62
N ILE A 680 7.79 32.80 -17.99
CA ILE A 680 8.26 32.81 -16.59
C ILE A 680 9.51 33.69 -16.46
N TYR A 681 10.39 33.67 -17.46
CA TYR A 681 11.65 34.41 -17.42
C TYR A 681 11.43 35.90 -17.65
N ASP A 682 10.54 36.29 -18.56
CA ASP A 682 10.10 37.68 -18.71
C ASP A 682 9.42 38.20 -17.44
N TRP A 683 8.53 37.40 -16.83
CA TRP A 683 7.88 37.74 -15.55
C TRP A 683 8.89 37.90 -14.39
N LEU A 684 9.89 37.02 -14.28
CA LEU A 684 10.98 37.14 -13.31
C LEU A 684 11.83 38.40 -13.54
N HIS A 685 12.10 38.76 -14.80
CA HIS A 685 12.77 40.01 -15.14
C HIS A 685 11.93 41.22 -14.74
N ASP A 686 10.65 41.26 -15.10
CA ASP A 686 9.73 42.35 -14.78
C ASP A 686 9.62 42.55 -13.24
N LEU A 687 9.53 41.47 -12.45
CA LEU A 687 9.55 41.53 -10.98
C LEU A 687 10.88 42.05 -10.42
N SER A 688 12.03 41.66 -11.00
CA SER A 688 13.34 42.16 -10.56
C SER A 688 13.53 43.67 -10.79
N VAL A 689 12.86 44.22 -11.81
CA VAL A 689 12.83 45.67 -12.10
C VAL A 689 11.85 46.41 -11.18
N MET A 690 10.76 45.78 -10.77
CA MET A 690 9.77 46.36 -9.84
C MET A 690 10.26 46.40 -8.38
N TYR A 691 10.98 45.37 -7.93
CA TYR A 691 11.44 45.23 -6.54
C TYR A 691 12.99 45.27 -6.37
N PRO A 692 13.73 46.23 -6.97
CA PRO A 692 15.20 46.15 -7.10
C PRO A 692 15.97 46.31 -5.78
N LYS A 693 15.28 46.66 -4.68
CA LYS A 693 15.84 46.72 -3.32
C LYS A 693 15.65 45.44 -2.51
N VAL A 694 14.92 44.46 -3.05
CA VAL A 694 14.42 43.28 -2.33
C VAL A 694 14.62 41.99 -3.13
N MET A 695 14.40 42.04 -4.45
CA MET A 695 14.61 40.91 -5.37
C MET A 695 15.87 41.14 -6.21
N HIS A 696 16.72 40.11 -6.28
CA HIS A 696 17.90 40.06 -7.13
C HIS A 696 17.87 38.77 -7.95
N LEU A 697 17.84 38.92 -9.27
CA LEU A 697 17.82 37.80 -10.20
C LEU A 697 19.26 37.38 -10.52
N GLN A 698 19.61 36.13 -10.22
CA GLN A 698 20.93 35.56 -10.44
C GLN A 698 20.84 34.34 -11.37
N ASN A 699 21.75 34.28 -12.34
CA ASN A 699 21.95 33.12 -13.18
C ASN A 699 22.80 32.08 -12.43
N LEU A 700 22.26 30.87 -12.20
CA LEU A 700 22.94 29.76 -11.52
C LEU A 700 23.81 28.89 -12.43
N GLY A 701 23.87 29.23 -13.72
CA GLY A 701 24.53 28.46 -14.77
C GLY A 701 23.60 28.20 -15.95
N LYS A 702 24.17 27.66 -17.04
CA LYS A 702 23.43 27.29 -18.24
C LYS A 702 23.11 25.80 -18.27
N SER A 703 21.98 25.48 -18.88
CA SER A 703 21.50 24.14 -19.19
C SER A 703 22.25 23.49 -20.37
N VAL A 704 21.86 22.28 -20.76
CA VAL A 704 22.51 21.50 -21.84
C VAL A 704 22.27 22.14 -23.21
N GLU A 705 21.05 22.61 -23.49
CA GLU A 705 20.73 23.43 -24.67
C GLU A 705 21.07 24.92 -24.48
N LYS A 706 21.82 25.26 -23.41
CA LYS A 706 22.37 26.60 -23.09
C LYS A 706 21.37 27.69 -22.70
N ARG A 707 20.13 27.32 -22.35
CA ARG A 707 19.20 28.21 -21.65
C ARG A 707 19.79 28.57 -20.29
N ASP A 708 19.48 29.74 -19.78
CA ASP A 708 19.91 30.15 -18.44
C ASP A 708 19.05 29.46 -17.36
N ILE A 709 19.60 29.25 -16.17
CA ILE A 709 18.84 28.76 -15.01
C ILE A 709 18.73 29.93 -14.03
N LEU A 710 17.57 30.59 -14.05
CA LEU A 710 17.32 31.80 -13.28
C LEU A 710 16.87 31.48 -11.84
N MET A 711 17.48 32.18 -10.89
CA MET A 711 17.14 32.15 -9.46
C MET A 711 16.81 33.55 -8.96
N ALA A 712 15.68 33.69 -8.28
CA ALA A 712 15.27 34.93 -7.62
C ALA A 712 15.65 34.87 -6.14
N LYS A 713 16.70 35.60 -5.75
CA LYS A 713 17.00 35.87 -4.34
C LYS A 713 16.06 36.97 -3.86
N ILE A 714 15.35 36.72 -2.76
CA ILE A 714 14.49 37.71 -2.09
C ILE A 714 15.05 37.98 -0.69
N SER A 715 15.20 39.25 -0.33
CA SER A 715 15.88 39.72 0.88
C SER A 715 15.21 40.96 1.44
N ILE A 716 14.17 40.73 2.25
CA ILE A 716 13.40 41.81 2.88
C ILE A 716 14.24 42.51 3.97
N PRO A 717 14.34 43.85 3.99
CA PRO A 717 15.09 44.58 5.03
C PRO A 717 14.50 44.38 6.44
N VAL A 718 15.34 44.09 7.42
CA VAL A 718 14.95 43.85 8.82
C VAL A 718 15.75 44.70 9.82
N ARG A 719 15.16 45.01 10.98
CA ARG A 719 15.71 45.94 11.98
C ARG A 719 16.98 45.45 12.72
N LYS A 720 17.29 44.15 12.69
CA LYS A 720 18.55 43.58 13.24
C LYS A 720 19.31 42.83 12.14
N LYS A 721 20.62 43.09 12.03
CA LYS A 721 21.54 42.25 11.25
C LYS A 721 21.90 41.00 12.05
N SER A 722 21.07 39.96 11.96
CA SER A 722 21.43 38.59 12.33
C SER A 722 21.73 37.75 11.09
N SER A 723 22.43 36.62 11.26
CA SER A 723 22.55 35.60 10.21
C SER A 723 21.20 34.89 10.05
N ARG A 724 20.42 35.28 9.04
CA ARG A 724 19.13 34.64 8.72
C ARG A 724 19.36 33.26 8.08
N PRO A 725 18.58 32.22 8.44
CA PRO A 725 18.64 30.95 7.73
C PRO A 725 18.18 31.12 6.28
N LYS A 726 18.69 30.28 5.38
CA LYS A 726 18.45 30.38 3.94
C LYS A 726 17.51 29.28 3.49
N ILE A 727 16.37 29.66 2.93
CA ILE A 727 15.42 28.71 2.32
C ILE A 727 15.61 28.75 0.80
N ILE A 728 15.90 27.59 0.22
CA ILE A 728 15.88 27.37 -1.23
C ILE A 728 14.54 26.70 -1.56
N VAL A 729 13.84 27.21 -2.57
CA VAL A 729 12.61 26.60 -3.10
C VAL A 729 12.78 26.42 -4.60
N GLU A 730 12.84 25.17 -5.06
CA GLU A 730 13.03 24.84 -6.47
C GLU A 730 11.85 24.05 -7.05
N GLY A 731 11.59 24.27 -8.34
CA GLY A 731 10.51 23.63 -9.08
C GLY A 731 11.00 23.16 -10.45
N GLY A 732 10.29 22.20 -11.04
CA GLY A 732 10.58 21.75 -12.39
C GLY A 732 11.93 21.03 -12.55
N ILE A 733 12.29 20.14 -11.62
CA ILE A 733 13.38 19.19 -11.81
C ILE A 733 12.96 18.10 -12.81
N HIS A 734 11.80 17.49 -12.59
CA HIS A 734 11.11 16.67 -13.59
C HIS A 734 10.23 17.57 -14.46
N SER A 735 10.49 17.60 -15.76
CA SER A 735 9.86 18.56 -16.67
C SER A 735 8.36 18.42 -16.89
N ARG A 736 7.78 17.28 -16.53
CA ARG A 736 6.35 16.98 -16.68
C ARG A 736 5.54 17.34 -15.42
N GLU A 737 6.20 17.73 -14.32
CA GLU A 737 5.57 18.17 -13.06
C GLU A 737 5.24 19.67 -13.09
N TRP A 738 4.41 20.10 -14.06
CA TRP A 738 4.13 21.52 -14.30
C TRP A 738 3.54 22.25 -13.06
N VAL A 739 2.84 21.51 -12.20
CA VAL A 739 2.34 21.98 -10.89
C VAL A 739 3.44 22.45 -9.93
N SER A 740 4.63 21.85 -9.96
CA SER A 740 5.75 22.29 -9.11
C SER A 740 6.19 23.72 -9.46
N ILE A 741 6.25 24.03 -10.75
CA ILE A 741 6.69 25.33 -11.28
C ILE A 741 5.62 26.41 -11.01
N ALA A 742 4.34 26.06 -11.14
CA ALA A 742 3.23 26.92 -10.72
C ALA A 742 3.29 27.21 -9.21
N PHE A 743 3.56 26.21 -8.36
CA PHE A 743 3.70 26.41 -6.92
C PHE A 743 4.90 27.30 -6.55
N VAL A 744 6.07 27.09 -7.17
CA VAL A 744 7.28 27.87 -6.84
C VAL A 744 7.18 29.31 -7.34
N THR A 745 6.57 29.57 -8.49
CA THR A 745 6.23 30.95 -8.92
C THR A 745 5.19 31.60 -8.00
N TYR A 746 4.17 30.85 -7.55
CA TYR A 746 3.17 31.37 -6.59
C TYR A 746 3.82 31.77 -5.27
N LEU A 747 4.63 30.89 -4.67
CA LEU A 747 5.26 31.15 -3.38
C LEU A 747 6.27 32.31 -3.47
N LEU A 748 7.04 32.40 -4.57
CA LEU A 748 7.90 33.54 -4.89
C LEU A 748 7.09 34.85 -4.85
N HIS A 749 5.98 34.92 -5.58
CA HIS A 749 5.14 36.11 -5.64
C HIS A 749 4.49 36.45 -4.29
N GLN A 750 4.00 35.45 -3.55
CA GLN A 750 3.39 35.68 -2.24
C GLN A 750 4.40 36.19 -1.21
N VAL A 751 5.64 35.66 -1.20
CA VAL A 751 6.74 36.12 -0.34
C VAL A 751 7.21 37.52 -0.76
N LEU A 752 7.40 37.77 -2.06
CA LEU A 752 7.85 39.08 -2.58
C LEU A 752 6.89 40.21 -2.20
N THR A 753 5.60 40.02 -2.48
CA THR A 753 4.54 41.00 -2.19
C THR A 753 4.20 41.15 -0.70
N THR A 754 4.96 40.55 0.22
CA THR A 754 4.80 40.84 1.67
C THR A 754 5.30 42.24 2.04
N VAL A 755 6.20 42.84 1.27
CA VAL A 755 6.77 44.16 1.59
C VAL A 755 5.71 45.28 1.55
N ASP A 756 4.74 45.17 0.65
CA ASP A 756 3.65 46.15 0.47
C ASP A 756 2.48 45.93 1.46
N LYS A 757 2.44 44.76 2.11
CA LYS A 757 1.41 44.41 3.11
C LYS A 757 1.83 45.02 4.46
N LYS A 758 0.93 45.76 5.12
CA LYS A 758 1.24 46.44 6.39
C LYS A 758 1.76 45.45 7.44
N GLU A 759 0.98 44.40 7.72
CA GLU A 759 1.37 43.25 8.56
C GLU A 759 0.66 41.97 8.07
N SER A 760 1.31 40.81 8.21
CA SER A 760 0.69 39.48 8.02
C SER A 760 1.60 38.37 8.57
N LYS A 761 1.04 37.19 8.86
CA LYS A 761 1.83 36.01 9.27
C LYS A 761 2.81 35.52 8.19
N LEU A 762 2.53 35.81 6.91
CA LEU A 762 3.48 35.54 5.82
C LEU A 762 4.64 36.55 5.81
N LYS A 763 4.39 37.81 6.19
CA LYS A 763 5.43 38.85 6.28
C LYS A 763 6.46 38.54 7.36
N SER A 764 6.05 38.09 8.54
CA SER A 764 7.00 37.66 9.58
C SER A 764 7.87 36.49 9.12
N ILE A 765 7.29 35.50 8.42
CA ILE A 765 8.04 34.39 7.80
C ILE A 765 8.98 34.89 6.68
N ALA A 766 8.56 35.86 5.87
CA ALA A 766 9.37 36.47 4.82
C ALA A 766 10.50 37.39 5.36
N GLU A 767 10.34 37.92 6.57
CA GLU A 767 11.35 38.68 7.33
C GLU A 767 12.30 37.78 8.14
N GLU A 768 11.93 36.53 8.42
CA GLU A 768 12.77 35.56 9.13
C GLU A 768 13.88 34.96 8.24
N TYR A 769 13.53 34.43 7.07
CA TYR A 769 14.47 33.67 6.21
C TYR A 769 14.99 34.47 5.01
N GLU A 770 16.23 34.27 4.56
CA GLU A 770 16.61 34.67 3.20
C GLU A 770 16.04 33.65 2.20
N TRP A 771 15.34 34.11 1.15
CA TRP A 771 14.67 33.22 0.21
C TRP A 771 15.40 33.17 -1.13
N TYR A 772 15.47 31.97 -1.71
CA TYR A 772 16.15 31.67 -2.97
C TYR A 772 15.25 30.79 -3.83
N PHE A 773 14.47 31.40 -4.73
CA PHE A 773 13.52 30.67 -5.58
C PHE A 773 14.18 30.28 -6.91
N VAL A 774 14.09 29.01 -7.32
CA VAL A 774 14.52 28.51 -8.64
C VAL A 774 13.30 27.93 -9.36
N PRO A 775 12.49 28.75 -10.06
CA PRO A 775 11.17 28.30 -10.52
C PRO A 775 11.19 27.21 -11.58
N VAL A 776 12.26 27.15 -12.40
CA VAL A 776 12.46 26.07 -13.37
C VAL A 776 13.93 25.63 -13.33
N LEU A 777 14.21 24.54 -12.62
CA LEU A 777 15.55 23.97 -12.50
C LEU A 777 16.00 23.24 -13.79
N ASN A 778 15.07 22.60 -14.50
CA ASN A 778 15.31 21.91 -15.77
C ASN A 778 14.65 22.66 -16.95
N PRO A 779 15.19 23.83 -17.37
CA PRO A 779 14.57 24.66 -18.42
C PRO A 779 14.52 23.96 -19.79
N ASP A 780 15.44 23.03 -20.06
CA ASP A 780 15.46 22.29 -21.32
C ASP A 780 14.37 21.26 -21.38
N GLY A 781 14.25 20.43 -20.34
CA GLY A 781 13.17 19.47 -20.24
C GLY A 781 11.81 20.15 -20.22
N TYR A 782 11.68 21.27 -19.48
CA TYR A 782 10.42 22.01 -19.37
C TYR A 782 10.00 22.64 -20.70
N GLU A 783 10.90 23.34 -21.39
CA GLU A 783 10.54 23.90 -22.70
C GLU A 783 10.35 22.77 -23.73
N TYR A 784 11.03 21.62 -23.60
CA TYR A 784 10.78 20.43 -24.43
C TYR A 784 9.37 19.83 -24.21
N SER A 785 8.89 19.72 -22.96
CA SER A 785 7.53 19.24 -22.69
C SER A 785 6.45 20.20 -23.23
N HIS A 786 6.82 21.46 -23.44
CA HIS A 786 5.94 22.50 -23.96
C HIS A 786 6.04 22.71 -25.49
N THR A 787 7.20 22.52 -26.14
CA THR A 787 7.45 22.91 -27.55
C THR A 787 7.19 21.86 -28.61
N LYS A 788 6.94 20.60 -28.20
CA LYS A 788 6.76 19.36 -28.99
C LYS A 788 8.00 18.48 -29.09
N GLN A 789 7.69 17.19 -29.29
CA GLN A 789 8.56 16.17 -29.86
C GLN A 789 9.26 16.64 -31.17
N GLU A 790 10.35 15.95 -31.53
CA GLU A 790 11.08 16.02 -32.84
C GLU A 790 12.16 17.09 -33.10
N LYS A 791 12.77 17.78 -32.10
CA LYS A 791 14.01 18.58 -32.37
C LYS A 791 15.29 18.27 -31.58
N GLY A 792 15.23 17.69 -30.38
CA GLY A 792 16.44 17.29 -29.64
C GLY A 792 17.34 16.27 -30.38
N LEU A 793 16.74 15.40 -31.21
CA LEU A 793 17.42 14.27 -31.87
C LEU A 793 18.51 14.65 -32.91
N LYS A 794 18.66 15.94 -33.25
CA LYS A 794 19.77 16.45 -34.09
C LYS A 794 20.86 17.20 -33.30
N ALA A 795 20.59 17.65 -32.07
CA ALA A 795 21.59 18.29 -31.22
C ALA A 795 22.52 17.25 -30.58
N ALA A 796 21.95 16.22 -29.94
CA ALA A 796 22.70 15.13 -29.30
C ALA A 796 23.69 14.45 -30.27
N LYS A 797 23.23 14.16 -31.51
CA LYS A 797 24.04 13.53 -32.57
C LYS A 797 25.26 14.37 -33.02
N ARG A 798 25.31 15.66 -32.69
CA ARG A 798 26.46 16.54 -33.01
C ARG A 798 27.49 16.62 -31.86
N ILE A 799 27.09 16.35 -30.62
CA ILE A 799 27.99 16.30 -29.46
C ILE A 799 28.68 14.93 -29.40
N ALA A 800 27.94 13.84 -29.61
CA ALA A 800 28.46 12.47 -29.63
C ALA A 800 29.59 12.24 -30.66
N LYS A 801 29.71 13.08 -31.70
CA LYS A 801 30.77 12.99 -32.71
C LYS A 801 32.12 13.63 -32.27
N LYS A 802 32.20 14.29 -31.10
CA LYS A 802 33.42 15.02 -30.67
C LYS A 802 34.29 14.26 -29.66
N TYR A 803 33.73 13.40 -28.83
CA TYR A 803 34.46 12.72 -27.75
C TYR A 803 34.32 11.20 -27.89
N GLY A 804 35.21 10.61 -28.69
CA GLY A 804 35.15 9.18 -29.03
C GLY A 804 35.77 8.29 -27.97
N THR A 805 34.94 7.60 -27.20
CA THR A 805 35.25 6.34 -26.51
C THR A 805 34.02 5.44 -26.55
N GLN A 806 34.21 4.13 -26.72
CA GLN A 806 33.13 3.20 -27.06
C GLN A 806 32.35 2.70 -25.84
N TYR A 807 31.38 3.49 -25.37
CA TYR A 807 30.09 2.95 -24.93
C TYR A 807 28.99 3.95 -25.31
N THR A 808 28.31 3.70 -26.43
CA THR A 808 27.01 4.33 -26.66
C THR A 808 26.01 3.68 -25.73
N VAL A 809 25.75 4.32 -24.58
CA VAL A 809 24.56 4.04 -23.78
C VAL A 809 23.35 4.52 -24.59
N GLY A 810 22.92 3.66 -25.50
CA GLY A 810 21.70 3.87 -26.28
C GLY A 810 20.47 3.61 -25.41
N THR A 811 19.30 3.96 -25.93
CA THR A 811 17.98 3.70 -25.34
C THR A 811 17.84 2.22 -24.98
N ALA A 812 18.17 1.85 -23.75
CA ALA A 812 18.10 0.49 -23.25
C ALA A 812 16.76 0.24 -22.55
N TYR A 813 16.30 -1.00 -22.59
CA TYR A 813 14.95 -1.39 -22.19
C TYR A 813 14.99 -2.41 -21.06
N ASP A 814 14.57 -2.02 -19.86
CA ASP A 814 14.36 -2.98 -18.77
C ASP A 814 13.05 -3.74 -19.03
N THR A 815 13.13 -5.07 -18.97
CA THR A 815 12.08 -6.01 -19.31
C THR A 815 11.98 -7.05 -18.21
N VAL A 816 10.85 -7.12 -17.51
CA VAL A 816 10.56 -8.23 -16.58
C VAL A 816 9.92 -9.37 -17.34
N MET A 817 10.43 -10.59 -17.12
CA MET A 817 9.91 -11.83 -17.69
C MET A 817 9.43 -12.77 -16.57
N ASN A 818 8.56 -13.74 -16.89
CA ASN A 818 8.13 -14.77 -15.96
C ASN A 818 8.01 -16.15 -16.66
N PRO A 819 8.90 -17.13 -16.40
CA PRO A 819 8.90 -18.41 -17.08
C PRO A 819 7.85 -19.35 -16.44
N GLN A 820 6.95 -19.90 -17.26
CA GLN A 820 5.85 -20.76 -16.79
C GLN A 820 6.22 -22.25 -16.70
N ASP A 821 7.37 -22.65 -17.26
CA ASP A 821 7.84 -24.03 -17.31
C ASP A 821 9.38 -24.12 -17.35
N ASN A 822 9.91 -25.34 -17.26
CA ASN A 822 11.36 -25.58 -17.24
C ASN A 822 12.06 -25.31 -18.58
N ASP A 823 11.37 -25.45 -19.72
CA ASP A 823 11.96 -25.20 -21.05
C ASP A 823 12.13 -23.68 -21.26
N GLN A 824 11.16 -22.88 -20.81
CA GLN A 824 11.25 -21.42 -20.72
C GLN A 824 12.40 -21.01 -19.78
N LEU A 825 12.51 -21.64 -18.60
CA LEU A 825 13.57 -21.35 -17.63
C LEU A 825 14.97 -21.64 -18.18
N GLU A 826 15.17 -22.80 -18.82
CA GLU A 826 16.45 -23.15 -19.46
C GLU A 826 16.78 -22.27 -20.67
N PHE A 827 15.77 -21.83 -21.43
CA PHE A 827 16.00 -20.84 -22.48
C PHE A 827 16.46 -19.48 -21.93
N LEU A 828 15.89 -19.01 -20.81
CA LEU A 828 16.34 -17.77 -20.16
C LEU A 828 17.75 -17.90 -19.57
N LYS A 829 18.12 -19.06 -19.02
CA LYS A 829 19.51 -19.38 -18.60
C LYS A 829 20.49 -19.35 -19.78
N GLN A 830 20.12 -19.93 -20.92
CA GLN A 830 20.95 -19.88 -22.13
C GLN A 830 21.19 -18.44 -22.60
N LEU A 831 20.14 -17.60 -22.54
CA LEU A 831 20.22 -16.19 -22.95
C LEU A 831 21.19 -15.35 -22.12
N GLN A 832 21.51 -15.72 -20.88
CA GLN A 832 22.46 -14.98 -20.02
C GLN A 832 23.90 -14.88 -20.57
N ASN A 833 24.25 -15.66 -21.59
CA ASN A 833 25.54 -15.58 -22.28
C ASN A 833 25.49 -14.76 -23.58
N SER A 834 24.35 -14.12 -23.89
CA SER A 834 24.15 -13.43 -25.17
C SER A 834 24.56 -11.96 -25.09
N GLU A 835 25.51 -11.56 -25.94
CA GLU A 835 26.00 -10.18 -26.02
C GLU A 835 24.85 -9.16 -26.20
N GLY A 836 24.87 -8.08 -25.44
CA GLY A 836 23.83 -7.04 -25.49
C GLY A 836 22.55 -7.31 -24.69
N LEU A 837 22.53 -8.34 -23.83
CA LEU A 837 21.56 -8.50 -22.74
C LEU A 837 22.29 -8.46 -21.39
N ASP A 838 21.73 -7.77 -20.39
CA ASP A 838 22.23 -7.76 -19.00
C ASP A 838 21.11 -8.18 -18.03
N PHE A 839 21.40 -9.15 -17.16
CA PHE A 839 20.42 -9.79 -16.26
C PHE A 839 20.60 -9.29 -14.83
N TRP A 840 19.66 -8.46 -14.36
CA TRP A 840 19.67 -7.89 -13.02
C TRP A 840 19.16 -8.84 -11.94
N SER A 841 18.18 -9.69 -12.26
CA SER A 841 17.82 -10.87 -11.47
C SER A 841 18.06 -12.15 -12.29
N GLN A 842 18.31 -13.25 -11.58
CA GLN A 842 18.73 -14.52 -12.20
C GLN A 842 17.51 -15.41 -12.53
N PRO A 843 17.54 -16.18 -13.64
CA PRO A 843 16.53 -17.18 -13.97
C PRO A 843 16.67 -18.42 -13.07
N THR A 844 16.20 -18.33 -11.81
CA THR A 844 16.37 -19.40 -10.81
C THR A 844 15.26 -20.45 -10.81
N ARG A 845 13.98 -20.04 -10.84
CA ARG A 845 12.81 -20.92 -10.69
C ARG A 845 11.73 -20.59 -11.72
N VAL A 846 10.85 -21.57 -11.97
CA VAL A 846 9.57 -21.34 -12.63
C VAL A 846 8.73 -20.40 -11.76
N GLY A 847 8.13 -19.38 -12.36
CA GLY A 847 7.36 -18.34 -11.67
C GLY A 847 8.16 -17.14 -11.13
N ASP A 848 9.50 -17.12 -11.23
CA ASP A 848 10.31 -15.97 -10.81
C ASP A 848 10.15 -14.77 -11.77
N HIS A 849 10.20 -13.54 -11.24
CA HIS A 849 10.27 -12.32 -12.04
C HIS A 849 11.73 -11.94 -12.36
N ILE A 850 12.06 -11.89 -13.65
CA ILE A 850 13.44 -11.77 -14.16
C ILE A 850 13.61 -10.45 -14.91
N ASN A 851 14.30 -9.46 -14.32
CA ASN A 851 14.65 -8.18 -14.95
C ASN A 851 15.85 -8.35 -15.90
N VAL A 852 15.68 -7.93 -17.16
CA VAL A 852 16.74 -7.89 -18.18
C VAL A 852 16.74 -6.56 -18.91
N ILE A 853 17.91 -5.92 -18.96
CA ILE A 853 18.19 -4.82 -19.87
C ILE A 853 18.53 -5.38 -21.24
N ALA A 854 17.72 -5.03 -22.25
CA ALA A 854 18.04 -5.25 -23.65
C ALA A 854 18.69 -3.99 -24.28
N ALA A 855 19.83 -4.17 -24.94
CA ALA A 855 20.42 -3.14 -25.78
C ALA A 855 19.49 -2.80 -26.98
N PRO A 856 19.40 -1.52 -27.42
CA PRO A 856 18.43 -1.10 -28.43
C PRO A 856 18.50 -1.85 -29.76
N GLN A 857 19.69 -2.34 -30.14
CA GLN A 857 19.90 -3.11 -31.36
C GLN A 857 19.32 -4.53 -31.29
N ARG A 858 19.14 -5.07 -30.08
CA ARG A 858 18.66 -6.44 -29.83
C ARG A 858 17.23 -6.52 -29.29
N LYS A 859 16.60 -5.39 -28.93
CA LYS A 859 15.22 -5.37 -28.40
C LYS A 859 14.25 -6.21 -29.25
N ASP A 860 14.15 -5.92 -30.55
CA ASP A 860 13.15 -6.55 -31.41
C ASP A 860 13.42 -8.05 -31.61
N GLU A 861 14.70 -8.44 -31.66
CA GLU A 861 15.15 -9.85 -31.71
C GLU A 861 14.80 -10.58 -30.41
N PHE A 862 15.10 -9.97 -29.26
CA PHE A 862 14.87 -10.49 -27.92
C PHE A 862 13.38 -10.66 -27.64
N GLU A 863 12.57 -9.60 -27.80
CA GLU A 863 11.11 -9.66 -27.69
C GLU A 863 10.51 -10.72 -28.62
N HIS A 864 11.00 -10.84 -29.87
CA HIS A 864 10.53 -11.87 -30.78
C HIS A 864 10.89 -13.29 -30.30
N SER A 865 12.06 -13.48 -29.70
CA SER A 865 12.49 -14.77 -29.14
C SER A 865 11.63 -15.21 -27.94
N LEU A 866 11.22 -14.26 -27.09
CA LEU A 866 10.30 -14.49 -25.96
C LEU A 866 8.89 -14.83 -26.46
N LYS A 867 8.37 -14.05 -27.42
CA LYS A 867 7.04 -14.26 -28.05
C LYS A 867 6.96 -15.60 -28.77
N LYS A 868 8.04 -16.05 -29.42
CA LYS A 868 8.15 -17.36 -30.05
C LYS A 868 8.10 -18.55 -29.07
N ARG A 869 8.22 -18.29 -27.77
CA ARG A 869 8.24 -19.28 -26.68
C ARG A 869 7.14 -19.06 -25.64
N ASN A 870 6.18 -18.19 -25.93
CA ASN A 870 5.09 -17.80 -25.01
C ASN A 870 5.57 -17.31 -23.64
N ILE A 871 6.80 -16.80 -23.54
CA ILE A 871 7.33 -16.25 -22.28
C ILE A 871 6.67 -14.88 -22.06
N TYR A 872 5.90 -14.76 -20.99
CA TYR A 872 5.30 -13.50 -20.59
C TYR A 872 6.40 -12.48 -20.24
N HIS A 873 6.27 -11.26 -20.77
CA HIS A 873 7.23 -10.18 -20.54
C HIS A 873 6.57 -8.79 -20.63
N ASP A 874 6.98 -7.89 -19.75
CA ASP A 874 6.57 -6.48 -19.72
C ASP A 874 7.81 -5.56 -19.75
N VAL A 875 7.79 -4.54 -20.62
CA VAL A 875 8.85 -3.52 -20.70
C VAL A 875 8.56 -2.40 -19.70
N LEU A 876 9.28 -2.40 -18.58
CA LEU A 876 9.10 -1.45 -17.48
C LEU A 876 9.59 -0.05 -17.86
N LEU A 877 10.83 0.04 -18.36
CA LEU A 877 11.47 1.30 -18.73
C LEU A 877 11.75 1.34 -20.24
N ASN A 878 11.02 2.19 -20.95
CA ASN A 878 11.16 2.37 -22.40
C ASN A 878 12.35 3.25 -22.81
N ASN A 879 13.03 3.89 -21.86
CA ASN A 879 14.27 4.61 -22.08
C ASN A 879 15.05 4.73 -20.76
N LEU A 880 15.90 3.75 -20.46
CA LEU A 880 16.69 3.76 -19.22
C LEU A 880 17.60 5.00 -19.12
N GLN A 881 18.03 5.59 -20.25
CA GLN A 881 18.83 6.81 -20.26
C GLN A 881 18.09 8.03 -19.68
N GLU A 882 16.75 8.14 -19.86
CA GLU A 882 15.96 9.21 -19.24
C GLU A 882 16.02 9.15 -17.70
N VAL A 883 16.22 7.95 -17.13
CA VAL A 883 16.38 7.75 -15.68
C VAL A 883 17.82 8.03 -15.25
N ILE A 884 18.83 7.55 -15.99
CA ILE A 884 20.25 7.84 -15.73
C ILE A 884 20.52 9.36 -15.79
N ASP A 885 19.95 10.06 -16.79
CA ASP A 885 20.07 11.51 -16.95
C ASP A 885 19.44 12.29 -15.77
N SER A 886 18.54 11.67 -15.00
CA SER A 886 17.97 12.24 -13.76
C SER A 886 18.83 11.99 -12.51
N GLN A 887 19.76 11.02 -12.54
CA GLN A 887 20.73 10.75 -11.48
C GLN A 887 21.92 11.72 -11.56
N VAL A 888 21.64 13.02 -11.46
CA VAL A 888 22.64 14.09 -11.67
C VAL A 888 23.59 14.21 -10.48
N PHE A 889 24.81 13.69 -10.62
CA PHE A 889 25.92 13.93 -9.69
C PHE A 889 26.10 15.42 -9.34
N SER A 890 26.40 15.71 -8.07
CA SER A 890 26.74 17.06 -7.60
C SER A 890 28.13 17.53 -8.06
N ARG A 891 28.38 17.63 -9.38
CA ARG A 891 29.63 18.17 -9.95
C ARG A 891 29.84 19.68 -9.73
N LYS A 892 28.95 20.36 -9.00
CA LYS A 892 29.17 21.75 -8.55
C LYS A 892 30.00 21.73 -7.27
N LYS A 893 31.28 22.13 -7.37
CA LYS A 893 32.11 22.53 -6.21
C LYS A 893 31.31 23.51 -5.33
N ARG A 894 30.78 23.04 -4.22
CA ARG A 894 30.17 23.84 -3.15
C ARG A 894 31.11 23.80 -1.95
N SER A 895 31.34 24.95 -1.32
CA SER A 895 32.22 25.08 -0.16
C SER A 895 31.50 24.72 1.14
N THR A 896 30.79 23.60 1.14
CA THR A 896 29.99 23.06 2.24
C THR A 896 30.39 21.62 2.44
N ARG A 897 31.00 21.30 3.59
CA ARG A 897 31.63 19.99 3.85
C ARG A 897 30.64 18.89 4.26
N ASP A 898 29.40 19.27 4.59
CA ASP A 898 28.33 18.32 4.92
C ASP A 898 27.74 17.63 3.68
N LEU A 899 27.56 16.30 3.77
CA LEU A 899 26.80 15.51 2.81
C LEU A 899 25.30 15.83 2.82
N THR A 900 24.60 15.47 1.74
CA THR A 900 23.14 15.62 1.61
C THR A 900 22.48 14.36 1.07
N TRP A 901 21.54 13.78 1.82
CA TRP A 901 20.88 12.50 1.48
C TRP A 901 19.70 12.61 0.51
N THR A 902 19.67 13.68 -0.29
CA THR A 902 18.71 13.90 -1.39
C THR A 902 19.28 13.52 -2.77
N ASN A 903 20.52 13.04 -2.83
CA ASN A 903 21.22 12.69 -4.07
C ASN A 903 22.34 11.67 -3.82
N TYR A 904 22.84 11.05 -4.89
CA TYR A 904 24.01 10.19 -4.88
C TYR A 904 25.31 11.02 -4.77
N GLN A 905 26.28 10.49 -4.02
CA GLN A 905 27.54 11.16 -3.69
C GLN A 905 28.73 10.46 -4.38
N ASN A 906 29.82 11.17 -4.63
CA ASN A 906 31.06 10.53 -5.09
C ASN A 906 31.82 9.97 -3.88
N ILE A 907 32.73 9.00 -4.12
CA ILE A 907 33.53 8.39 -3.05
C ILE A 907 34.42 9.42 -2.33
N ASP A 908 34.97 10.39 -3.07
CA ASP A 908 35.80 11.46 -2.51
C ASP A 908 35.00 12.34 -1.54
N ASP A 909 33.75 12.71 -1.88
CA ASP A 909 32.88 13.51 -0.99
C ASP A 909 32.60 12.77 0.33
N ILE A 910 32.46 11.44 0.29
CA ILE A 910 32.22 10.60 1.48
C ILE A 910 33.47 10.51 2.35
N TYR A 911 34.66 10.41 1.74
CA TYR A 911 35.93 10.30 2.47
C TYR A 911 36.36 11.65 3.08
N ASP A 912 36.22 12.77 2.35
CA ASP A 912 36.39 14.14 2.89
C ASP A 912 35.46 14.38 4.11
N TRP A 913 34.21 13.89 4.04
CA TRP A 913 33.26 14.01 5.15
C TRP A 913 33.63 13.12 6.35
N PHE A 914 34.11 11.89 6.13
CA PHE A 914 34.63 11.05 7.22
C PHE A 914 35.88 11.67 7.88
N GLU A 915 36.77 12.31 7.13
CA GLU A 915 37.85 13.12 7.68
C GLU A 915 37.32 14.27 8.54
N GLU A 916 36.29 15.01 8.09
CA GLU A 916 35.68 16.05 8.93
C GLU A 916 35.06 15.49 10.22
N LEU A 917 34.34 14.37 10.16
CA LEU A 917 33.74 13.77 11.36
C LEU A 917 34.81 13.32 12.37
N ALA A 918 35.90 12.68 11.92
CA ALA A 918 36.99 12.27 12.80
C ALA A 918 37.77 13.46 13.41
N ASN A 919 37.89 14.58 12.68
CA ASN A 919 38.51 15.80 13.20
C ASN A 919 37.60 16.55 14.20
N ASN A 920 36.27 16.51 14.02
CA ASN A 920 35.32 17.25 14.84
C ASN A 920 34.82 16.48 16.08
N TYR A 921 34.87 15.14 16.09
CA TYR A 921 34.29 14.30 17.14
C TYR A 921 35.29 13.25 17.63
N SER A 922 35.79 13.39 18.85
CA SER A 922 36.83 12.50 19.43
C SER A 922 36.40 11.04 19.67
N PHE A 923 35.11 10.73 19.56
CA PHE A 923 34.55 9.38 19.57
C PHE A 923 34.40 8.78 18.16
N VAL A 924 34.86 9.49 17.12
CA VAL A 924 34.86 9.07 15.72
C VAL A 924 36.30 8.93 15.23
N SER A 925 36.60 7.87 14.47
CA SER A 925 37.93 7.67 13.87
C SER A 925 37.84 6.99 12.51
N LEU A 926 38.76 7.33 11.60
CA LEU A 926 38.92 6.62 10.33
C LEU A 926 39.45 5.21 10.56
N ILE A 927 38.99 4.28 9.72
CA ILE A 927 39.45 2.89 9.68
C ILE A 927 39.71 2.50 8.22
N HIS A 928 40.78 1.74 7.98
CA HIS A 928 41.13 1.26 6.65
C HIS A 928 41.29 -0.27 6.70
N ALA A 929 40.50 -1.00 5.92
CA ALA A 929 40.55 -2.46 5.90
C ALA A 929 41.72 -2.99 5.05
N GLY A 930 42.13 -2.22 4.02
CA GLY A 930 43.18 -2.59 3.08
C GLY A 930 43.08 -1.78 1.79
N GLN A 931 43.54 -2.37 0.68
CA GLN A 931 43.50 -1.76 -0.65
C GLN A 931 42.79 -2.64 -1.68
N SER A 932 42.08 -2.00 -2.60
CA SER A 932 41.43 -2.61 -3.75
C SER A 932 42.42 -3.09 -4.83
N TYR A 933 41.90 -3.75 -5.87
CA TYR A 933 42.67 -4.23 -7.01
C TYR A 933 43.54 -3.13 -7.64
N GLU A 934 42.94 -1.99 -8.00
CA GLU A 934 43.61 -0.81 -8.56
C GLU A 934 44.36 0.04 -7.51
N GLY A 935 44.35 -0.36 -6.23
CA GLY A 935 45.21 0.20 -5.18
C GLY A 935 44.60 1.33 -4.34
N ARG A 936 43.29 1.54 -4.39
CA ARG A 936 42.59 2.54 -3.58
C ARG A 936 42.34 2.00 -2.17
N ASN A 937 42.44 2.85 -1.15
CA ASN A 937 42.17 2.45 0.23
C ASN A 937 40.67 2.15 0.42
N ILE A 938 40.36 1.04 1.09
CA ILE A 938 39.00 0.68 1.51
C ILE A 938 38.77 1.33 2.87
N THR A 939 38.30 2.58 2.84
CA THR A 939 38.12 3.43 4.03
C THR A 939 36.69 3.35 4.54
N GLY A 940 36.57 3.29 5.86
CA GLY A 940 35.33 3.37 6.62
C GLY A 940 35.48 4.30 7.83
N VAL A 941 34.43 4.36 8.64
CA VAL A 941 34.38 5.14 9.88
C VAL A 941 34.05 4.24 11.06
N ARG A 942 34.69 4.51 12.20
CA ARG A 942 34.38 3.91 13.49
C ARG A 942 33.75 4.94 14.42
N ILE A 943 32.68 4.59 15.10
CA ILE A 943 31.99 5.43 16.10
C ILE A 943 31.95 4.64 17.41
N ASN A 944 32.59 5.14 18.46
CA ASN A 944 32.65 4.46 19.76
C ASN A 944 32.73 5.44 20.95
N ARG A 945 31.69 5.43 21.80
CA ARG A 945 31.60 6.25 23.02
C ARG A 945 32.08 5.55 24.30
N GLY A 946 32.70 4.38 24.19
CA GLY A 946 33.23 3.57 25.29
C GLY A 946 32.75 2.12 25.32
N SER A 947 31.88 1.70 24.40
CA SER A 947 31.36 0.33 24.37
C SER A 947 32.40 -0.70 23.93
N ARG A 948 32.22 -1.92 24.45
CA ARG A 948 32.90 -3.13 24.00
C ARG A 948 32.09 -3.92 22.98
N ARG A 949 30.77 -3.79 22.95
CA ARG A 949 29.83 -4.49 22.06
C ARG A 949 29.98 -3.92 20.65
N ALA A 950 30.19 -4.72 19.61
CA ALA A 950 30.50 -4.22 18.27
C ALA A 950 29.38 -4.48 17.27
N ILE A 951 29.18 -3.52 16.36
CA ILE A 951 28.31 -3.64 15.19
C ILE A 951 29.14 -3.38 13.94
N PHE A 952 28.97 -4.23 12.92
CA PHE A 952 29.59 -4.06 11.61
C PHE A 952 28.50 -3.79 10.56
N VAL A 953 28.66 -2.71 9.80
CA VAL A 953 27.75 -2.33 8.71
C VAL A 953 28.56 -2.11 7.44
N GLU A 954 28.15 -2.73 6.32
CA GLU A 954 28.79 -2.50 5.04
C GLU A 954 27.83 -2.39 3.86
N GLY A 955 28.30 -1.78 2.78
CA GLY A 955 27.59 -1.71 1.51
C GLY A 955 28.53 -1.44 0.34
N GLY A 956 27.95 -1.20 -0.84
CA GLY A 956 28.73 -0.90 -2.05
C GLY A 956 29.71 -2.00 -2.46
N GLN A 957 29.40 -3.28 -2.19
CA GLN A 957 30.09 -4.43 -2.81
C GLN A 957 29.80 -4.49 -4.33
N ILE A 958 28.58 -4.11 -4.72
CA ILE A 958 28.13 -4.00 -6.10
C ILE A 958 28.42 -2.58 -6.60
N GLY A 959 29.18 -2.43 -7.68
CA GLY A 959 29.57 -1.10 -8.19
C GLY A 959 28.37 -0.22 -8.56
N ALA A 960 27.33 -0.81 -9.16
CA ALA A 960 26.11 -0.15 -9.61
C ALA A 960 25.14 0.26 -8.48
N ASP A 961 25.33 -0.26 -7.27
CA ASP A 961 24.50 0.07 -6.11
C ASP A 961 24.99 1.37 -5.45
N TRP A 962 24.39 2.47 -5.88
CA TRP A 962 24.65 3.79 -5.29
C TRP A 962 23.77 4.11 -4.09
N LEU A 963 22.75 3.29 -3.79
CA LEU A 963 21.84 3.58 -2.68
C LEU A 963 22.39 3.08 -1.35
N SER A 964 23.01 1.89 -1.29
CA SER A 964 23.57 1.39 -0.03
C SER A 964 24.63 2.31 0.61
N PRO A 965 25.57 2.96 -0.12
CA PRO A 965 26.49 3.94 0.47
C PRO A 965 25.77 5.18 1.05
N VAL A 966 24.69 5.62 0.43
CA VAL A 966 23.94 6.82 0.86
C VAL A 966 23.09 6.52 2.10
N VAL A 967 22.43 5.36 2.15
CA VAL A 967 21.70 4.91 3.35
C VAL A 967 22.66 4.69 4.52
N ILE A 968 23.85 4.13 4.29
CA ILE A 968 24.88 3.97 5.33
C ILE A 968 25.39 5.31 5.84
N THR A 969 25.68 6.29 4.97
CA THR A 969 26.13 7.62 5.42
C THR A 969 25.03 8.38 6.15
N TYR A 970 23.74 8.13 5.85
CA TYR A 970 22.63 8.68 6.64
C TYR A 970 22.64 8.10 8.07
N LEU A 971 22.82 6.78 8.22
CA LEU A 971 22.96 6.13 9.52
C LEU A 971 24.17 6.69 10.31
N VAL A 972 25.33 6.86 9.67
CA VAL A 972 26.50 7.52 10.28
C VAL A 972 26.13 8.92 10.78
N ASN A 973 25.40 9.71 9.98
CA ASN A 973 24.96 11.03 10.40
C ASN A 973 24.05 10.97 11.62
N GLN A 974 23.09 10.05 11.72
CA GLN A 974 22.26 9.95 12.93
C GLN A 974 23.05 9.47 14.15
N LEU A 975 23.96 8.50 14.00
CA LEU A 975 24.78 8.01 15.11
C LEU A 975 25.77 9.06 15.66
N VAL A 976 26.28 9.99 14.85
CA VAL A 976 27.17 11.07 15.32
C VAL A 976 26.37 12.34 15.69
N ARG A 977 25.43 12.68 14.81
CA ARG A 977 24.58 13.89 14.67
C ARG A 977 23.28 13.98 15.48
N GLY A 978 22.68 12.81 15.71
CA GLY A 978 21.26 12.64 16.04
C GLY A 978 20.89 13.15 17.43
N VAL A 979 19.63 13.56 17.58
CA VAL A 979 19.11 14.21 18.79
C VAL A 979 17.96 13.43 19.45
N ASP A 980 17.36 12.47 18.75
CA ASP A 980 16.46 11.47 19.31
C ASP A 980 17.19 10.57 20.33
N SER A 981 16.42 9.83 21.13
CA SER A 981 16.99 8.90 22.12
C SER A 981 17.55 7.64 21.46
N GLU A 982 16.83 7.02 20.52
CA GLU A 982 17.26 5.76 19.90
C GLU A 982 18.63 5.90 19.19
N ALA A 983 18.87 6.99 18.45
CA ALA A 983 20.20 7.33 17.90
C ALA A 983 21.30 7.41 18.96
N ARG A 984 21.03 8.12 20.06
CA ARG A 984 22.04 8.41 21.10
C ARG A 984 22.34 7.19 21.96
N ASP A 985 21.33 6.38 22.26
CA ASP A 985 21.46 5.13 22.98
C ASP A 985 22.20 4.11 22.10
N ALA A 986 21.80 3.93 20.84
CA ALA A 986 22.49 3.06 19.89
C ALA A 986 23.96 3.48 19.62
N SER A 987 24.24 4.78 19.59
CA SER A 987 25.59 5.36 19.47
C SER A 987 26.45 5.19 20.73
N SER A 988 25.82 4.92 21.87
CA SER A 988 26.51 4.75 23.17
C SER A 988 26.70 3.27 23.54
N ASP A 989 25.70 2.43 23.23
CA ASP A 989 25.68 1.00 23.53
C ASP A 989 26.66 0.19 22.67
N PHE A 990 27.06 0.70 21.50
CA PHE A 990 27.84 -0.06 20.52
C PHE A 990 29.07 0.68 19.95
N ASP A 991 30.09 -0.11 19.64
CA ASP A 991 31.29 0.20 18.86
C ASP A 991 30.99 -0.09 17.39
N TRP A 992 30.53 0.92 16.66
CA TRP A 992 30.15 0.80 15.26
C TRP A 992 31.38 0.84 14.34
N HIS A 993 31.49 -0.13 13.44
CA HIS A 993 32.50 -0.20 12.37
C HIS A 993 31.78 -0.20 11.02
N ILE A 994 31.91 0.88 10.25
CA ILE A 994 31.03 1.16 9.12
C ILE A 994 31.83 1.41 7.84
N PHE A 995 31.59 0.60 6.79
CA PHE A 995 32.24 0.72 5.48
C PHE A 995 31.20 0.90 4.36
N PRO A 996 30.91 2.13 3.90
CA PRO A 996 29.84 2.37 2.93
C PRO A 996 30.15 1.87 1.51
N ILE A 997 31.43 1.67 1.17
CA ILE A 997 31.87 1.24 -0.16
C ILE A 997 33.00 0.21 -0.01
N LEU A 998 32.69 -1.06 -0.28
CA LEU A 998 33.69 -2.15 -0.34
C LEU A 998 34.37 -2.29 -1.70
N ASN A 999 33.74 -1.80 -2.76
CA ASN A 999 34.22 -1.89 -4.14
C ASN A 999 34.55 -0.49 -4.70
N PRO A 1000 35.59 0.21 -4.20
CA PRO A 1000 35.88 1.58 -4.63
C PRO A 1000 36.20 1.65 -6.14
N ASP A 1001 36.85 0.61 -6.68
CA ASP A 1001 37.20 0.55 -8.10
C ASP A 1001 35.97 0.38 -9.00
N GLY A 1002 35.06 -0.53 -8.63
CA GLY A 1002 33.80 -0.74 -9.34
C GLY A 1002 32.89 0.48 -9.22
N HIS A 1003 32.79 1.08 -8.02
CA HIS A 1003 32.00 2.28 -7.77
C HIS A 1003 32.48 3.44 -8.65
N ILE A 1004 33.76 3.81 -8.63
CA ILE A 1004 34.32 4.86 -9.52
C ILE A 1004 34.10 4.51 -11.00
N TYR A 1005 34.26 3.25 -11.40
CA TYR A 1005 34.01 2.84 -12.78
C TYR A 1005 32.55 3.06 -13.23
N THR A 1006 31.57 2.95 -12.32
CA THR A 1006 30.18 3.33 -12.63
C THR A 1006 29.95 4.84 -12.71
N GLN A 1007 30.75 5.65 -12.01
CA GLN A 1007 30.66 7.12 -12.04
C GLN A 1007 31.39 7.72 -13.27
N GLU A 1008 32.38 7.01 -13.81
CA GLU A 1008 33.17 7.45 -14.98
C GLU A 1008 32.80 6.81 -16.32
N ARG A 1009 32.43 5.51 -16.35
CA ARG A 1009 32.49 4.68 -17.58
C ARG A 1009 31.21 3.92 -17.89
N ASP A 1010 30.73 3.11 -16.94
CA ASP A 1010 29.66 2.14 -17.18
C ASP A 1010 28.75 2.04 -15.96
N ARG A 1011 27.60 2.72 -16.03
CA ARG A 1011 26.68 2.92 -14.91
C ARG A 1011 26.23 1.62 -14.21
N PHE A 1012 26.21 0.49 -14.91
CA PHE A 1012 25.67 -0.78 -14.40
C PHE A 1012 26.75 -1.82 -14.10
N TRP A 1013 28.02 -1.42 -14.06
CA TRP A 1013 29.11 -2.32 -13.70
C TRP A 1013 28.97 -2.89 -12.28
N ILE A 1014 28.70 -4.20 -12.20
CA ILE A 1014 28.45 -4.93 -10.95
C ILE A 1014 29.73 -5.23 -10.16
N LYS A 1015 30.78 -5.70 -10.84
CA LYS A 1015 31.93 -6.43 -10.26
C LYS A 1015 33.04 -5.51 -9.71
N ASN A 1016 34.10 -6.06 -9.11
CA ASN A 1016 35.36 -5.31 -8.93
C ASN A 1016 36.08 -5.09 -10.28
N ARG A 1017 37.32 -4.57 -10.26
CA ARG A 1017 38.10 -4.26 -11.47
C ARG A 1017 39.29 -5.19 -11.74
N ARG A 1018 39.33 -6.37 -11.11
CA ARG A 1018 40.40 -7.36 -11.34
C ARG A 1018 40.51 -7.78 -12.80
N ILE A 1019 41.71 -7.75 -13.37
CA ILE A 1019 41.99 -8.33 -14.69
C ILE A 1019 42.20 -9.85 -14.54
N ASN A 1020 41.38 -10.64 -15.24
CA ASN A 1020 41.43 -12.11 -15.23
C ASN A 1020 42.40 -12.63 -16.31
N ARG A 1021 42.90 -13.87 -16.15
CA ARG A 1021 43.92 -14.47 -17.06
C ARG A 1021 43.47 -14.56 -18.53
N ASN A 1022 42.17 -14.59 -18.79
CA ASN A 1022 41.55 -14.65 -20.12
C ASN A 1022 41.19 -13.25 -20.67
N GLY A 1023 41.63 -12.17 -20.02
CA GLY A 1023 41.36 -10.79 -20.44
C GLY A 1023 40.00 -10.22 -20.01
N THR A 1024 39.10 -11.02 -19.42
CA THR A 1024 37.86 -10.46 -18.83
C THR A 1024 38.17 -9.68 -17.55
N ILE A 1025 37.24 -8.83 -17.13
CA ILE A 1025 37.42 -7.97 -15.95
C ILE A 1025 36.34 -8.27 -14.90
N GLY A 1026 36.77 -8.28 -13.64
CA GLY A 1026 35.95 -8.25 -12.44
C GLY A 1026 35.48 -9.60 -11.91
N VAL A 1027 35.32 -9.65 -10.59
CA VAL A 1027 34.68 -10.69 -9.77
C VAL A 1027 33.53 -10.05 -8.97
N ASP A 1028 32.44 -10.80 -8.76
CA ASP A 1028 31.33 -10.38 -7.88
C ASP A 1028 31.75 -10.56 -6.41
N LEU A 1029 31.99 -9.44 -5.72
CA LEU A 1029 32.36 -9.46 -4.31
C LEU A 1029 31.25 -10.05 -3.43
N SER A 1030 29.97 -9.90 -3.81
CA SER A 1030 28.83 -10.44 -3.07
C SER A 1030 28.64 -11.96 -3.22
N ARG A 1031 29.56 -12.63 -3.93
CA ARG A 1031 29.67 -14.09 -4.05
C ARG A 1031 31.06 -14.64 -3.67
N ASN A 1032 31.99 -13.79 -3.22
CA ASN A 1032 33.39 -14.17 -3.00
C ASN A 1032 33.73 -14.58 -1.54
N TRP A 1033 32.72 -14.79 -0.67
CA TRP A 1033 32.92 -15.08 0.76
C TRP A 1033 32.94 -16.59 1.06
N ASN A 1034 33.61 -16.99 2.13
CA ASN A 1034 33.82 -18.41 2.47
C ASN A 1034 32.64 -19.06 3.22
N SER A 1035 31.45 -19.06 2.61
CA SER A 1035 30.34 -19.93 3.02
C SER A 1035 29.63 -20.48 1.79
N HIS A 1036 29.68 -21.80 1.63
CA HIS A 1036 29.07 -22.50 0.49
C HIS A 1036 29.48 -21.92 -0.87
N TRP A 1037 30.71 -21.41 -0.97
CA TRP A 1037 31.20 -20.65 -2.12
C TRP A 1037 31.01 -21.40 -3.44
N GLY A 1038 30.28 -20.79 -4.38
CA GLY A 1038 30.02 -21.36 -5.71
C GLY A 1038 29.02 -22.52 -5.76
N VAL A 1039 28.29 -22.84 -4.69
CA VAL A 1039 27.31 -23.94 -4.64
C VAL A 1039 26.01 -23.59 -5.39
N SER A 1040 25.55 -22.34 -5.29
CA SER A 1040 24.30 -21.85 -5.90
C SER A 1040 24.34 -20.34 -6.14
N GLY A 1041 23.69 -19.87 -7.22
CA GLY A 1041 23.50 -18.45 -7.54
C GLY A 1041 24.76 -17.66 -7.94
N GLY A 1042 25.84 -18.35 -8.29
CA GLY A 1042 27.10 -17.77 -8.75
C GLY A 1042 27.68 -18.54 -9.92
N SER A 1043 28.48 -17.87 -10.75
CA SER A 1043 29.06 -18.43 -11.98
C SER A 1043 30.56 -18.63 -11.89
N PHE A 1044 31.08 -19.68 -12.55
CA PHE A 1044 32.52 -19.87 -12.80
C PHE A 1044 32.98 -19.29 -14.15
N ASN A 1045 32.06 -18.76 -14.98
CA ASN A 1045 32.40 -18.07 -16.22
C ASN A 1045 32.85 -16.63 -15.92
N ALA A 1046 34.14 -16.33 -16.11
CA ALA A 1046 34.72 -15.02 -15.83
C ALA A 1046 34.17 -13.86 -16.68
N SER A 1047 33.38 -14.13 -17.72
CA SER A 1047 32.65 -13.11 -18.50
C SER A 1047 31.34 -12.66 -17.85
N GLN A 1048 30.71 -13.50 -17.02
CA GLN A 1048 29.40 -13.17 -16.43
C GLN A 1048 29.50 -12.16 -15.26
N SER A 1049 28.38 -11.49 -14.96
CA SER A 1049 28.24 -10.52 -13.88
C SER A 1049 28.32 -11.15 -12.49
N THR A 1050 27.82 -12.39 -12.32
CA THR A 1050 27.82 -13.19 -11.08
C THR A 1050 29.08 -14.05 -10.89
N TYR A 1051 30.21 -13.69 -11.52
CA TYR A 1051 31.44 -14.50 -11.47
C TYR A 1051 32.03 -14.56 -10.06
N VAL A 1052 32.11 -15.76 -9.47
CA VAL A 1052 32.47 -15.98 -8.05
C VAL A 1052 33.96 -15.84 -7.72
N GLY A 1053 34.82 -15.72 -8.74
CA GLY A 1053 36.28 -15.63 -8.61
C GLY A 1053 37.00 -16.97 -8.80
N LEU A 1054 38.24 -17.07 -8.30
CA LEU A 1054 39.07 -18.30 -8.36
C LEU A 1054 39.01 -19.13 -7.08
N GLY A 1055 38.42 -18.59 -6.02
CA GLY A 1055 38.28 -19.17 -4.69
C GLY A 1055 37.59 -18.16 -3.77
N PRO A 1056 37.09 -18.58 -2.60
CA PRO A 1056 36.66 -17.63 -1.58
C PRO A 1056 37.84 -16.76 -1.17
N PHE A 1057 37.61 -15.46 -0.96
CA PHE A 1057 38.64 -14.45 -0.72
C PHE A 1057 39.74 -14.41 -1.79
N SER A 1058 39.43 -14.68 -3.07
CA SER A 1058 40.38 -14.51 -4.18
C SER A 1058 40.69 -13.03 -4.45
N GLU A 1059 39.75 -12.15 -4.13
CA GLU A 1059 39.87 -10.71 -4.36
C GLU A 1059 40.60 -10.01 -3.20
N LYS A 1060 41.11 -8.80 -3.43
CA LYS A 1060 41.77 -8.05 -2.36
C LYS A 1060 40.74 -7.48 -1.39
N GLU A 1061 39.60 -7.05 -1.92
CA GLU A 1061 38.55 -6.34 -1.21
C GLU A 1061 37.87 -7.22 -0.15
N SER A 1062 37.40 -8.40 -0.56
CA SER A 1062 36.79 -9.39 0.34
C SER A 1062 37.78 -9.90 1.39
N ARG A 1063 39.05 -10.10 1.02
CA ARG A 1063 40.12 -10.53 1.94
C ARG A 1063 40.52 -9.46 2.96
N ALA A 1064 40.61 -8.20 2.54
CA ALA A 1064 40.89 -7.07 3.42
C ALA A 1064 39.81 -6.93 4.50
N ILE A 1065 38.53 -7.00 4.09
CA ILE A 1065 37.41 -6.94 5.02
C ILE A 1065 37.31 -8.19 5.89
N SER A 1066 37.65 -9.39 5.40
CA SER A 1066 37.66 -10.59 6.27
C SER A 1066 38.69 -10.47 7.40
N TYR A 1067 39.92 -10.04 7.11
CA TYR A 1067 40.91 -9.75 8.16
C TYR A 1067 40.47 -8.63 9.13
N TYR A 1068 39.74 -7.62 8.64
CA TYR A 1068 39.17 -6.59 9.51
C TYR A 1068 38.09 -7.15 10.43
N ILE A 1069 37.14 -7.94 9.91
CA ILE A 1069 36.08 -8.59 10.69
C ILE A 1069 36.68 -9.56 11.71
N ASP A 1070 37.66 -10.38 11.32
CA ASP A 1070 38.38 -11.30 12.21
C ASP A 1070 38.98 -10.56 13.43
N SER A 1071 39.42 -9.32 13.27
CA SER A 1071 39.98 -8.50 14.36
C SER A 1071 38.94 -7.98 15.38
N ILE A 1072 37.65 -7.94 15.01
CA ILE A 1072 36.55 -7.47 15.89
C ILE A 1072 35.56 -8.58 16.27
N ALA A 1073 35.60 -9.74 15.59
CA ALA A 1073 34.65 -10.84 15.74
C ALA A 1073 34.35 -11.30 17.18
N PRO A 1074 35.32 -11.35 18.13
CA PRO A 1074 35.04 -11.73 19.53
C PRO A 1074 34.12 -10.78 20.31
N ARG A 1075 33.68 -9.67 19.68
CA ARG A 1075 32.82 -8.64 20.25
C ARG A 1075 31.58 -8.36 19.40
N LEU A 1076 31.42 -9.06 18.28
CA LEU A 1076 30.51 -8.69 17.20
C LEU A 1076 29.11 -9.24 17.43
N GLU A 1077 28.12 -8.35 17.54
CA GLU A 1077 26.73 -8.70 17.87
C GLU A 1077 25.77 -8.56 16.69
N PHE A 1078 26.00 -7.54 15.84
CA PHE A 1078 25.23 -7.31 14.62
C PHE A 1078 26.13 -7.20 13.39
N VAL A 1079 25.73 -7.85 12.30
CA VAL A 1079 26.29 -7.66 10.96
C VAL A 1079 25.17 -7.32 9.99
N LEU A 1080 25.20 -6.10 9.47
CA LEU A 1080 24.23 -5.61 8.49
C LEU A 1080 24.91 -5.36 7.14
N SER A 1081 24.58 -6.21 6.16
CA SER A 1081 24.98 -6.04 4.77
C SER A 1081 23.92 -5.24 4.03
N MET A 1082 24.29 -4.16 3.37
CA MET A 1082 23.37 -3.30 2.61
C MET A 1082 23.62 -3.48 1.12
N ARG A 1083 22.60 -3.96 0.40
CA ARG A 1083 22.58 -4.01 -1.06
C ARG A 1083 21.27 -3.45 -1.59
N SER A 1084 21.27 -3.02 -2.84
CA SER A 1084 20.05 -2.80 -3.64
C SER A 1084 19.99 -3.83 -4.77
N PHE A 1085 18.84 -4.21 -5.30
CA PHE A 1085 17.46 -3.81 -4.96
C PHE A 1085 16.64 -5.06 -4.62
N GLY A 1086 15.43 -4.88 -4.06
CA GLY A 1086 14.47 -5.96 -3.92
C GLY A 1086 13.54 -5.92 -2.71
N GLN A 1087 13.58 -4.88 -1.86
CA GLN A 1087 12.71 -4.75 -0.67
C GLN A 1087 12.60 -6.06 0.16
N ARG A 1088 13.75 -6.59 0.61
CA ARG A 1088 13.84 -7.82 1.40
C ARG A 1088 14.86 -7.68 2.53
N LEU A 1089 14.62 -8.39 3.64
CA LEU A 1089 15.62 -8.60 4.69
C LEU A 1089 15.99 -10.08 4.69
N LEU A 1090 17.16 -10.39 4.13
CA LEU A 1090 17.65 -11.76 3.95
C LEU A 1090 18.43 -12.20 5.19
N LEU A 1091 17.94 -13.24 5.86
CA LEU A 1091 18.61 -13.88 6.98
C LEU A 1091 19.51 -15.03 6.47
N PRO A 1092 20.63 -15.35 7.15
CA PRO A 1092 21.35 -16.58 6.89
C PRO A 1092 20.47 -17.81 7.17
N PHE A 1093 20.54 -18.89 6.38
CA PHE A 1093 21.52 -19.17 5.33
C PHE A 1093 20.90 -19.24 3.95
N ALA A 1094 21.61 -18.70 2.96
CA ALA A 1094 21.09 -18.58 1.59
C ALA A 1094 20.94 -19.92 0.85
N HIS A 1095 21.55 -21.01 1.32
CA HIS A 1095 21.47 -22.32 0.68
C HIS A 1095 20.25 -23.15 1.09
N SER A 1096 19.61 -22.86 2.23
CA SER A 1096 18.60 -23.71 2.88
C SER A 1096 17.31 -22.94 3.20
N THR A 1097 16.18 -23.63 3.20
CA THR A 1097 14.90 -23.17 3.76
C THR A 1097 14.71 -23.56 5.22
N GLU A 1098 15.55 -24.46 5.74
CA GLU A 1098 15.43 -24.96 7.11
C GLU A 1098 15.95 -23.94 8.14
N PRO A 1099 15.22 -23.70 9.24
CA PRO A 1099 15.70 -22.93 10.39
C PRO A 1099 17.05 -23.45 10.90
N MET A 1100 18.05 -22.57 10.97
CA MET A 1100 19.39 -22.91 11.48
C MET A 1100 19.92 -21.83 12.43
N PHE A 1101 20.64 -22.26 13.47
CA PHE A 1101 20.99 -21.43 14.62
C PHE A 1101 19.72 -20.77 15.20
N ASN A 1102 19.79 -19.51 15.64
CA ASN A 1102 18.70 -18.71 16.18
C ASN A 1102 17.83 -18.04 15.09
N TYR A 1103 17.48 -18.79 14.04
CA TYR A 1103 16.66 -18.27 12.94
C TYR A 1103 15.32 -17.70 13.45
N ASN A 1104 14.65 -18.42 14.35
CA ASN A 1104 13.33 -18.09 14.88
C ASN A 1104 13.33 -16.72 15.60
N GLU A 1105 14.36 -16.44 16.39
CA GLU A 1105 14.57 -15.18 17.09
C GLU A 1105 14.85 -14.05 16.08
N THR A 1106 15.74 -14.28 15.11
CA THR A 1106 16.10 -13.26 14.10
C THR A 1106 14.96 -12.93 13.14
N ILE A 1107 14.06 -13.87 12.81
CA ILE A 1107 12.89 -13.59 11.98
C ILE A 1107 11.77 -12.87 12.74
N ILE A 1108 11.63 -13.08 14.06
CA ILE A 1108 10.73 -12.26 14.90
C ILE A 1108 11.22 -10.81 14.91
N VAL A 1109 12.50 -10.57 15.21
CA VAL A 1109 13.13 -9.24 15.19
C VAL A 1109 12.98 -8.60 13.80
N GLY A 1110 13.31 -9.34 12.74
CA GLY A 1110 13.22 -8.86 11.36
C GLY A 1110 11.79 -8.47 10.96
N ARG A 1111 10.78 -9.33 11.22
CA ARG A 1111 9.38 -9.04 10.87
C ARG A 1111 8.84 -7.83 11.63
N ARG A 1112 9.10 -7.71 12.93
CA ARG A 1112 8.70 -6.53 13.74
C ARG A 1112 9.38 -5.24 13.26
N ALA A 1113 10.66 -5.31 12.89
CA ALA A 1113 11.39 -4.17 12.34
C ALA A 1113 10.88 -3.74 10.95
N MET A 1114 10.55 -4.66 10.05
CA MET A 1114 9.94 -4.31 8.75
C MET A 1114 8.51 -3.76 8.94
N GLY A 1115 7.77 -4.21 9.96
CA GLY A 1115 6.51 -3.58 10.37
C GLY A 1115 6.70 -2.11 10.78
N SER A 1116 7.76 -1.80 11.51
CA SER A 1116 8.13 -0.41 11.88
C SER A 1116 8.53 0.42 10.64
N MET A 1117 9.32 -0.16 9.73
CA MET A 1117 9.75 0.45 8.47
C MET A 1117 8.57 0.88 7.58
N ALA A 1118 7.52 0.05 7.52
CA ALA A 1118 6.35 0.31 6.69
C ALA A 1118 5.52 1.52 7.16
N VAL A 1119 5.59 1.93 8.44
CA VAL A 1119 4.75 3.00 9.01
C VAL A 1119 4.88 4.33 8.24
N LYS A 1120 6.09 4.65 7.76
CA LYS A 1120 6.42 6.00 7.25
C LYS A 1120 6.04 6.24 5.78
N TYR A 1121 6.16 5.22 4.93
CA TYR A 1121 5.89 5.32 3.48
C TYR A 1121 5.11 4.14 2.89
N ASN A 1122 4.63 3.19 3.71
CA ASN A 1122 4.01 1.93 3.29
C ASN A 1122 4.92 1.04 2.40
N THR A 1123 6.23 1.10 2.60
CA THR A 1123 7.19 0.26 1.85
C THR A 1123 7.22 -1.14 2.45
N GLN A 1124 6.63 -2.08 1.73
CA GLN A 1124 6.53 -3.47 2.16
C GLN A 1124 7.85 -4.23 1.89
N TYR A 1125 8.39 -4.87 2.93
CA TYR A 1125 9.60 -5.70 2.86
C TYR A 1125 9.31 -7.16 3.24
N ILE A 1126 9.94 -8.11 2.56
CA ILE A 1126 9.78 -9.55 2.84
C ILE A 1126 10.99 -10.05 3.66
N VAL A 1127 10.74 -10.82 4.72
CA VAL A 1127 11.78 -11.35 5.64
C VAL A 1127 11.83 -12.88 5.58
N GLY A 1128 13.04 -13.44 5.45
CA GLY A 1128 13.31 -14.88 5.46
C GLY A 1128 14.73 -15.18 4.95
N THR A 1129 15.10 -16.44 4.78
CA THR A 1129 16.35 -16.80 4.11
C THR A 1129 16.35 -16.39 2.63
N SER A 1130 17.52 -16.21 2.03
CA SER A 1130 17.63 -16.04 0.58
C SER A 1130 17.06 -17.25 -0.20
N LYS A 1131 16.95 -18.44 0.40
CA LYS A 1131 16.32 -19.60 -0.26
C LYS A 1131 14.79 -19.56 -0.22
N GLU A 1132 14.18 -19.05 0.86
CA GLU A 1132 12.73 -18.84 0.93
C GLU A 1132 12.30 -17.68 0.03
N VAL A 1133 12.95 -16.50 0.15
CA VAL A 1133 12.39 -15.24 -0.36
C VAL A 1133 13.17 -14.60 -1.52
N HIS A 1134 14.26 -15.21 -2.00
CA HIS A 1134 15.11 -14.70 -3.07
C HIS A 1134 15.74 -15.84 -3.93
N ASP A 1135 16.88 -15.58 -4.56
CA ASP A 1135 17.57 -16.45 -5.52
C ASP A 1135 18.25 -17.70 -4.90
N GLY A 1136 18.48 -17.73 -3.58
CA GLY A 1136 19.28 -18.76 -2.92
C GLY A 1136 20.78 -18.68 -3.23
N SER A 1137 21.31 -17.46 -3.40
CA SER A 1137 22.72 -17.22 -3.74
C SER A 1137 23.69 -17.42 -2.58
N THR A 1138 24.68 -18.29 -2.81
CA THR A 1138 25.73 -18.65 -1.84
C THR A 1138 27.00 -17.80 -1.97
N GLY A 1139 27.92 -17.91 -1.00
CA GLY A 1139 29.15 -17.11 -0.97
C GLY A 1139 28.95 -15.69 -0.46
N SER A 1140 27.97 -15.45 0.43
CA SER A 1140 27.64 -14.13 1.00
C SER A 1140 28.45 -13.80 2.28
N LEU A 1141 28.59 -12.50 2.59
CA LEU A 1141 29.26 -12.03 3.82
C LEU A 1141 28.53 -12.51 5.07
N THR A 1142 27.21 -12.33 5.13
CA THR A 1142 26.39 -12.63 6.31
C THR A 1142 26.34 -14.12 6.62
N ASP A 1143 26.26 -15.00 5.61
CA ASP A 1143 26.41 -16.44 5.78
C ASP A 1143 27.82 -16.80 6.29
N TRP A 1144 28.88 -16.19 5.76
CA TRP A 1144 30.25 -16.44 6.24
C TRP A 1144 30.41 -16.04 7.71
N VAL A 1145 30.00 -14.83 8.10
CA VAL A 1145 30.14 -14.37 9.49
C VAL A 1145 29.25 -15.19 10.43
N LYS A 1146 28.00 -15.50 10.05
CA LYS A 1146 27.11 -16.32 10.89
C LYS A 1146 27.63 -17.74 11.08
N HIS A 1147 28.17 -18.37 10.03
CA HIS A 1147 28.79 -19.70 10.15
C HIS A 1147 30.10 -19.66 10.96
N ARG A 1148 30.96 -18.67 10.71
CA ARG A 1148 32.33 -18.64 11.27
C ARG A 1148 32.37 -18.16 12.73
N TYR A 1149 31.47 -17.27 13.11
CA TYR A 1149 31.50 -16.55 14.39
C TYR A 1149 30.18 -16.58 15.17
N SER A 1150 29.11 -17.17 14.61
CA SER A 1150 27.80 -17.35 15.27
C SER A 1150 27.08 -16.07 15.73
N VAL A 1151 27.59 -14.90 15.36
CA VAL A 1151 27.11 -13.53 15.67
C VAL A 1151 25.58 -13.47 15.85
N PRO A 1152 25.07 -13.01 17.02
CA PRO A 1152 23.64 -13.01 17.36
C PRO A 1152 22.71 -12.66 16.21
N PHE A 1153 22.87 -11.48 15.60
CA PHE A 1153 22.07 -11.03 14.45
C PHE A 1153 22.95 -10.77 13.22
N ALA A 1154 22.62 -11.41 12.09
CA ALA A 1154 23.25 -11.13 10.81
C ALA A 1154 22.16 -11.08 9.74
N ALA A 1155 22.15 -10.03 8.90
CA ALA A 1155 21.14 -9.87 7.86
C ALA A 1155 21.67 -9.05 6.67
N THR A 1156 21.15 -9.36 5.48
CA THR A 1156 21.40 -8.59 4.26
C THR A 1156 20.13 -7.87 3.82
N TYR A 1157 20.11 -6.55 3.85
CA TYR A 1157 19.07 -5.76 3.20
C TYR A 1157 19.22 -5.87 1.67
N LEU A 1158 18.08 -6.06 1.01
CA LEU A 1158 17.85 -5.61 -0.36
C LEU A 1158 16.93 -4.39 -0.26
N LEU A 1159 17.49 -3.20 -0.50
CA LEU A 1159 16.82 -1.91 -0.37
C LEU A 1159 15.79 -1.66 -1.49
N ARG A 1160 15.23 -0.44 -1.56
CA ARG A 1160 14.31 -0.04 -2.64
C ARG A 1160 14.95 -0.19 -4.03
N ASP A 1161 14.20 -0.47 -5.08
CA ASP A 1161 12.76 -0.82 -5.11
C ASP A 1161 12.57 -2.33 -5.31
N ASN A 1162 11.34 -2.78 -5.62
CA ASN A 1162 11.07 -4.16 -6.03
C ASN A 1162 11.21 -4.36 -7.56
N GLY A 1163 12.14 -3.65 -8.22
CA GLY A 1163 12.54 -3.87 -9.61
C GLY A 1163 11.83 -3.04 -10.68
N THR A 1164 11.31 -1.83 -10.37
CA THR A 1164 10.78 -0.89 -11.39
C THR A 1164 11.88 0.02 -11.96
N PHE A 1165 12.83 0.38 -11.12
CA PHE A 1165 14.03 1.16 -11.46
C PHE A 1165 15.32 0.40 -11.11
N GLY A 1166 15.27 -0.52 -10.15
CA GLY A 1166 16.43 -1.30 -9.69
C GLY A 1166 17.64 -0.43 -9.35
N TYR A 1167 18.80 -0.72 -9.92
CA TYR A 1167 20.01 0.10 -9.73
C TYR A 1167 19.88 1.54 -10.23
N ALA A 1168 18.90 1.84 -11.11
CA ALA A 1168 18.61 3.17 -11.62
C ALA A 1168 17.59 3.96 -10.77
N LEU A 1169 17.36 3.61 -9.50
CA LEU A 1169 16.41 4.29 -8.60
C LEU A 1169 16.56 5.83 -8.62
N PRO A 1170 15.49 6.61 -8.85
CA PRO A 1170 15.58 8.07 -9.03
C PRO A 1170 15.86 8.81 -7.70
N VAL A 1171 16.49 9.98 -7.80
CA VAL A 1171 16.98 10.76 -6.63
C VAL A 1171 15.89 11.12 -5.62
N SER A 1172 14.63 11.26 -6.06
CA SER A 1172 13.47 11.51 -5.19
C SER A 1172 13.13 10.36 -4.22
N GLN A 1173 13.65 9.16 -4.45
CA GLN A 1173 13.47 7.99 -3.59
C GLN A 1173 14.62 7.81 -2.58
N VAL A 1174 15.73 8.55 -2.72
CA VAL A 1174 16.95 8.36 -1.90
C VAL A 1174 16.68 8.71 -0.44
N LEU A 1175 16.17 9.91 -0.15
CA LEU A 1175 15.87 10.31 1.24
C LEU A 1175 14.81 9.41 1.89
N PRO A 1176 13.65 9.11 1.27
CA PRO A 1176 12.68 8.15 1.83
C PRO A 1176 13.29 6.77 2.15
N SER A 1177 14.20 6.26 1.31
CA SER A 1177 14.90 4.99 1.55
C SER A 1177 15.87 5.08 2.74
N CYS A 1178 16.55 6.23 2.92
CA CYS A 1178 17.43 6.48 4.06
C CYS A 1178 16.63 6.54 5.37
N GLU A 1179 15.52 7.28 5.36
CA GLU A 1179 14.65 7.48 6.52
C GLU A 1179 14.02 6.18 7.01
N GLU A 1180 13.35 5.41 6.14
CA GLU A 1180 12.72 4.15 6.55
C GLU A 1180 13.74 3.08 6.99
N THR A 1181 14.92 3.04 6.36
CA THR A 1181 15.94 2.04 6.71
C THR A 1181 16.55 2.39 8.06
N TYR A 1182 16.76 3.68 8.37
CA TYR A 1182 17.13 4.12 9.72
C TYR A 1182 16.09 3.67 10.76
N ASP A 1183 14.81 3.99 10.54
CA ASP A 1183 13.71 3.61 11.44
C ASP A 1183 13.67 2.08 11.65
N SER A 1184 13.96 1.29 10.60
CA SER A 1184 14.05 -0.18 10.68
C SER A 1184 15.25 -0.69 11.49
N ILE A 1185 16.41 -0.04 11.41
CA ILE A 1185 17.63 -0.48 12.14
C ILE A 1185 17.47 -0.17 13.64
N MET A 1186 16.89 0.98 14.00
CA MET A 1186 16.58 1.27 15.40
C MET A 1186 15.58 0.25 15.96
N ALA A 1187 14.56 -0.14 15.17
CA ALA A 1187 13.65 -1.22 15.53
C ALA A 1187 14.36 -2.58 15.70
N ILE A 1188 15.29 -2.97 14.82
CA ILE A 1188 16.09 -4.21 15.00
C ILE A 1188 16.81 -4.20 16.35
N LEU A 1189 17.48 -3.10 16.71
CA LEU A 1189 18.21 -3.00 17.98
C LEU A 1189 17.27 -3.05 19.19
N ARG A 1190 16.11 -2.40 19.11
CA ARG A 1190 15.09 -2.40 20.17
C ARG A 1190 14.48 -3.78 20.38
N GLU A 1191 14.02 -4.44 19.31
CA GLU A 1191 13.38 -5.76 19.40
C GLU A 1191 14.38 -6.84 19.83
N ALA A 1192 15.64 -6.78 19.37
CA ALA A 1192 16.68 -7.73 19.77
C ALA A 1192 17.00 -7.64 21.29
N LYS A 1193 17.06 -6.42 21.86
CA LYS A 1193 17.14 -6.22 23.32
C LYS A 1193 15.88 -6.76 24.02
N PHE A 1194 14.69 -6.48 23.48
CA PHE A 1194 13.42 -6.90 24.08
C PHE A 1194 13.32 -8.42 24.23
N ILE A 1195 13.65 -9.19 23.18
CA ILE A 1195 13.64 -10.66 23.24
C ILE A 1195 14.91 -11.28 23.87
N ARG A 1196 15.83 -10.45 24.42
CA ARG A 1196 17.13 -10.87 24.99
C ARG A 1196 18.00 -11.69 24.03
N LEU A 1197 17.91 -11.38 22.73
CA LEU A 1197 18.85 -11.87 21.71
C LEU A 1197 20.26 -11.29 21.93
N ILE A 1198 20.31 -10.12 22.57
CA ILE A 1198 21.49 -9.33 22.96
C ILE A 1198 21.21 -8.56 24.25
#